data_AF-A0A519VXD0-F1
#
_entry.id   AF-A0A519VXD0-F1
#
_cell.length_a   1.000
_cell.length_b   1.000
_cell.length_c   1.000
_cell.angle_alpha   90.00
_cell.angle_beta   90.00
_cell.angle_gamma   90.00
#
_symmetry.space_group_name_H-M   'P 1'
#
loop_
_entity.id
_entity.type
_entity.pdbx_description
1 polymer ?
#
loop_
_entity_poly.entity_id
_entity_poly.type
_entity_poly.pdbx_seq_one_letter_code
_entity_poly.pdbx_strand_id
1 'polypeptide(L)'
;GGWHDASDYLQYSTTSANATYHLLMAYRDFPAVFTDEKQANGLDGKNGKADVLDEAKWGLDWLLKMHPKKNVMFNQLADDRDHISMRIPKEDSQYGKGFERPLYFINGEPQQRGKFLNATTGTSSTAAKFASAFNLGAELFNGTDKKYSVLLARKGNSALSFALQKPGVTQTASVKSPYIYAEDNWVDDMELAMASVGFAKTDSKASKSAMAYADQEKVTPWLAKDTAAHYQYYPFINLGHYELAKQLTGAERQKIESYYKEGIEQVWTRAKTNAFYRGVPFIWCSNNLTVAFAMQCKWYEELTGDNQFTALEQANFDWIFGCNPWGTSMVYGLPNWGDTPADPHSAFTHLKNYPIDGGLVDGPVYTNIYNSLIGIKLSEADEYAEFQSNLAVYHDDYGDYSTNEPTMDGTASLIYLLAAKENQAKTASNKTYSLGANIRGDSTVKKVSLVFTGAEFADGGEKILQTLKDENVKASFFLTGNFYRNPKFKSLIKRLKSAGHYLGAHSDKHLLYCDWKNRYSLLVTQKQFDEDLDANYAAMASFGIKKSDASYFLPPYEWYNEKITSWTRLKGLQLINFTPGTRSNADYTFPEMGSSYRTTDEIYKSITNFNEQKANGLNGFYLLLHIGTDAKRKDKFYDRLPYLIRYLKKDGYQLSRIDN
;
A
#
# COMPACT_ATOMS: atom_id res chain seq x y z
N GLY A 1 -3.18 10.10 -24.43
CA GLY A 1 -2.26 9.00 -24.06
C GLY A 1 -1.19 9.56 -23.15
N GLY A 2 -0.49 8.74 -22.37
CA GLY A 2 0.32 9.21 -21.24
C GLY A 2 -0.56 9.74 -20.11
N TRP A 3 0.07 10.24 -19.06
CA TRP A 3 -0.62 10.79 -17.89
C TRP A 3 -0.62 12.30 -17.91
N HIS A 4 -1.68 12.90 -17.37
CA HIS A 4 -1.57 14.24 -16.83
C HIS A 4 -0.58 14.20 -15.66
N ASP A 5 0.28 15.21 -15.56
CA ASP A 5 1.40 15.16 -14.63
C ASP A 5 0.96 15.32 -13.17
N ALA A 6 -0.03 16.18 -12.97
CA ALA A 6 -0.67 16.43 -11.71
C ALA A 6 -2.16 16.71 -11.97
N SER A 7 -2.67 17.82 -11.45
CA SER A 7 -4.06 18.23 -11.66
C SER A 7 -4.28 19.05 -12.93
N ASP A 8 -3.22 19.68 -13.42
CA ASP A 8 -3.16 20.25 -14.76
C ASP A 8 -3.11 19.16 -15.83
N TYR A 9 -3.18 19.52 -17.11
CA TYR A 9 -3.12 18.54 -18.20
C TYR A 9 -1.74 18.45 -18.83
N LEU A 10 -0.72 19.05 -18.23
CA LEU A 10 0.64 19.00 -18.74
C LEU A 10 1.16 17.57 -18.71
N GLN A 11 2.09 17.26 -19.61
CA GLN A 11 2.73 15.95 -19.62
C GLN A 11 4.22 16.12 -19.80
N TYR A 12 4.99 15.80 -18.77
CA TYR A 12 6.43 15.94 -18.79
C TYR A 12 7.12 14.59 -18.98
N SER A 13 8.15 14.59 -19.82
CA SER A 13 8.93 13.39 -20.12
C SER A 13 9.78 12.95 -18.94
N THR A 14 10.26 13.88 -18.11
CA THR A 14 11.06 13.58 -16.92
C THR A 14 10.27 12.76 -15.89
N THR A 15 9.09 13.23 -15.48
CA THR A 15 8.21 12.59 -14.50
C THR A 15 7.56 11.33 -15.03
N SER A 16 7.06 11.34 -16.26
CA SER A 16 6.43 10.16 -16.87
C SER A 16 7.41 9.00 -17.05
N ALA A 17 8.68 9.28 -17.38
CA ALA A 17 9.70 8.24 -17.48
C ALA A 17 10.04 7.65 -16.10
N ASN A 18 10.14 8.49 -15.07
CA ASN A 18 10.37 8.07 -13.69
C ASN A 18 9.19 7.25 -13.14
N ALA A 19 7.95 7.69 -13.34
CA ALA A 19 6.75 6.97 -12.92
C ALA A 19 6.64 5.62 -13.63
N THR A 20 6.87 5.59 -14.95
CA THR A 20 6.93 4.35 -15.73
C THR A 20 7.95 3.38 -15.13
N TYR A 21 9.14 3.87 -14.79
CA TYR A 21 10.19 3.05 -14.17
C TYR A 21 9.74 2.48 -12.83
N HIS A 22 9.15 3.28 -11.94
CA HIS A 22 8.66 2.83 -10.64
C HIS A 22 7.58 1.76 -10.74
N LEU A 23 6.61 1.90 -11.66
CA LEU A 23 5.55 0.89 -11.86
C LEU A 23 6.14 -0.44 -12.38
N LEU A 24 7.07 -0.38 -13.34
CA LEU A 24 7.78 -1.56 -13.83
C LEU A 24 8.62 -2.21 -12.72
N MET A 25 9.35 -1.40 -11.96
CA MET A 25 10.21 -1.84 -10.86
C MET A 25 9.40 -2.50 -9.74
N ALA A 26 8.23 -1.94 -9.40
CA ALA A 26 7.33 -2.50 -8.40
C ALA A 26 6.85 -3.88 -8.82
N TYR A 27 6.43 -4.06 -10.07
CA TYR A 27 6.05 -5.38 -10.57
C TYR A 27 7.22 -6.36 -10.63
N ARG A 28 8.42 -5.90 -11.07
CA ARG A 28 9.62 -6.74 -11.13
C ARG A 28 9.97 -7.29 -9.74
N ASP A 29 9.96 -6.43 -8.73
CA ASP A 29 10.44 -6.76 -7.39
C ASP A 29 9.36 -7.48 -6.56
N PHE A 30 8.08 -7.15 -6.77
CA PHE A 30 6.95 -7.67 -5.99
C PHE A 30 5.79 -8.21 -6.87
N PRO A 31 6.04 -9.14 -7.81
CA PRO A 31 5.02 -9.56 -8.77
C PRO A 31 3.79 -10.23 -8.12
N ALA A 32 3.96 -10.83 -6.93
CA ALA A 32 2.88 -11.48 -6.18
C ALA A 32 1.97 -10.51 -5.39
N VAL A 33 2.29 -9.21 -5.39
CA VAL A 33 1.42 -8.18 -4.81
C VAL A 33 0.30 -7.82 -5.76
N PHE A 34 0.61 -7.72 -7.05
CA PHE A 34 -0.30 -7.18 -8.04
C PHE A 34 -1.25 -8.24 -8.60
N THR A 35 -2.50 -7.84 -8.84
CA THR A 35 -3.58 -8.67 -9.37
C THR A 35 -3.99 -8.21 -10.78
N ASP A 36 -4.90 -8.97 -11.39
CA ASP A 36 -5.53 -8.71 -12.70
C ASP A 36 -7.03 -8.55 -12.44
N GLU A 37 -7.46 -7.32 -12.19
CA GLU A 37 -8.84 -6.94 -11.90
C GLU A 37 -9.36 -5.83 -12.83
N LYS A 38 -8.47 -5.19 -13.59
CA LYS A 38 -8.78 -4.13 -14.55
C LYS A 38 -8.31 -4.50 -15.96
N GLN A 39 -9.06 -4.00 -16.94
CA GLN A 39 -8.64 -4.00 -18.34
C GLN A 39 -7.54 -2.95 -18.54
N ALA A 40 -6.84 -3.00 -19.68
CA ALA A 40 -5.73 -2.08 -19.98
C ALA A 40 -6.15 -0.60 -20.15
N ASN A 41 -7.46 -0.30 -20.09
CA ASN A 41 -8.02 1.04 -20.10
C ASN A 41 -8.59 1.46 -18.73
N GLY A 42 -8.32 0.70 -17.67
CA GLY A 42 -8.77 0.97 -16.30
C GLY A 42 -10.20 0.56 -15.98
N LEU A 43 -10.98 0.02 -16.94
CA LEU A 43 -12.32 -0.49 -16.68
C LEU A 43 -12.28 -1.85 -15.96
N ASP A 44 -13.33 -2.18 -15.21
CA ASP A 44 -13.45 -3.46 -14.51
C ASP A 44 -13.37 -4.67 -15.46
N GLY A 45 -12.64 -5.70 -15.03
CA GLY A 45 -12.52 -6.98 -15.73
C GLY A 45 -11.06 -7.41 -15.90
N LYS A 46 -10.83 -8.63 -16.39
CA LYS A 46 -9.49 -9.21 -16.48
C LYS A 46 -8.96 -9.29 -17.90
N ASN A 47 -7.65 -9.10 -18.10
CA ASN A 47 -7.04 -9.23 -19.42
C ASN A 47 -5.84 -10.20 -19.49
N GLY A 48 -5.51 -10.86 -18.37
CA GLY A 48 -4.40 -11.81 -18.28
C GLY A 48 -3.05 -11.18 -17.94
N LYS A 49 -3.02 -9.89 -17.58
CA LYS A 49 -1.83 -9.16 -17.13
C LYS A 49 -2.14 -8.45 -15.81
N ALA A 50 -1.13 -8.33 -14.95
CA ALA A 50 -1.30 -7.54 -13.74
C ALA A 50 -1.58 -6.07 -14.09
N ASP A 51 -2.54 -5.46 -13.39
CA ASP A 51 -3.04 -4.12 -13.70
C ASP A 51 -1.91 -3.08 -13.71
N VAL A 52 -0.96 -3.19 -12.78
CA VAL A 52 0.22 -2.30 -12.70
C VAL A 52 1.10 -2.36 -13.97
N LEU A 53 1.16 -3.51 -14.65
CA LEU A 53 1.91 -3.66 -15.89
C LEU A 53 1.17 -3.08 -17.09
N ASP A 54 -0.16 -3.10 -17.08
CA ASP A 54 -0.92 -2.37 -18.10
C ASP A 54 -0.71 -0.86 -17.95
N GLU A 55 -0.74 -0.37 -16.72
CA GLU A 55 -0.47 1.04 -16.43
C GLU A 55 0.98 1.42 -16.80
N ALA A 56 1.97 0.61 -16.43
CA ALA A 56 3.34 0.80 -16.87
C ALA A 56 3.50 0.80 -18.40
N LYS A 57 2.74 -0.06 -19.10
CA LYS A 57 2.73 -0.09 -20.56
C LYS A 57 2.12 1.19 -21.16
N TRP A 58 1.12 1.79 -20.53
CA TRP A 58 0.56 3.08 -20.93
C TRP A 58 1.64 4.18 -20.94
N GLY A 59 2.48 4.21 -19.91
CA GLY A 59 3.66 5.06 -19.83
C GLY A 59 4.68 4.78 -20.94
N LEU A 60 5.09 3.52 -21.11
CA LEU A 60 6.02 3.11 -22.17
C LEU A 60 5.52 3.49 -23.58
N ASP A 61 4.23 3.29 -23.86
CA ASP A 61 3.62 3.64 -25.14
C ASP A 61 3.62 5.16 -25.40
N TRP A 62 3.51 5.97 -24.35
CA TRP A 62 3.64 7.42 -24.45
C TRP A 62 5.10 7.83 -24.66
N LEU A 63 6.05 7.26 -23.92
CA LEU A 63 7.49 7.51 -24.11
C LEU A 63 7.94 7.16 -25.54
N LEU A 64 7.38 6.09 -26.15
CA LEU A 64 7.64 5.75 -27.55
C LEU A 64 7.21 6.85 -28.53
N LYS A 65 6.13 7.58 -28.21
CA LYS A 65 5.65 8.75 -28.98
C LYS A 65 6.51 9.99 -28.72
N MET A 66 7.03 10.14 -27.50
CA MET A 66 7.93 11.22 -27.12
C MET A 66 9.36 11.03 -27.64
N HIS A 67 9.72 9.82 -28.08
CA HIS A 67 10.96 9.51 -28.80
C HIS A 67 10.67 8.80 -30.13
N PRO A 68 10.06 9.46 -31.13
CA PRO A 68 9.55 8.78 -32.33
C PRO A 68 10.67 8.29 -33.26
N LYS A 69 11.81 8.99 -33.32
CA LYS A 69 12.99 8.66 -34.14
C LYS A 69 14.27 8.75 -33.30
N LYS A 70 15.34 8.07 -33.73
CA LYS A 70 16.63 7.98 -32.99
C LYS A 70 17.19 9.34 -32.55
N ASN A 71 16.95 10.40 -33.31
CA ASN A 71 17.44 11.75 -33.09
C ASN A 71 16.33 12.77 -32.81
N VAL A 72 15.13 12.33 -32.45
CA VAL A 72 14.00 13.20 -32.11
C VAL A 72 13.46 12.78 -30.75
N MET A 73 13.55 13.68 -29.77
CA MET A 73 12.99 13.49 -28.44
C MET A 73 12.32 14.78 -27.98
N PHE A 74 11.22 14.65 -27.25
CA PHE A 74 10.44 15.76 -26.71
C PHE A 74 10.54 15.76 -25.19
N ASN A 75 10.61 16.95 -24.57
CA ASN A 75 10.68 17.10 -23.12
C ASN A 75 9.30 17.21 -22.46
N GLN A 76 8.33 17.80 -23.17
CA GLN A 76 6.99 17.99 -22.65
C GLN A 76 5.97 18.17 -23.77
N LEU A 77 4.73 17.81 -23.46
CA LEU A 77 3.53 18.22 -24.19
C LEU A 77 2.82 19.29 -23.38
N ALA A 78 2.45 20.38 -24.06
CA ALA A 78 1.80 21.55 -23.50
C ALA A 78 2.69 22.41 -22.57
N ASP A 79 2.14 23.50 -22.06
CA ASP A 79 2.78 24.45 -21.14
C ASP A 79 1.73 25.13 -20.25
N ASP A 80 2.19 25.89 -19.25
CA ASP A 80 1.42 26.59 -18.21
C ASP A 80 0.31 27.55 -18.68
N ARG A 81 0.11 27.75 -19.99
CA ARG A 81 -1.17 28.27 -20.48
C ARG A 81 -2.35 27.38 -20.09
N ASP A 82 -2.09 26.11 -19.76
CA ASP A 82 -3.03 25.22 -19.10
C ASP A 82 -3.68 25.86 -17.87
N HIS A 83 -2.90 26.61 -17.09
CA HIS A 83 -3.31 27.18 -15.80
C HIS A 83 -4.19 28.43 -15.92
N ILE A 84 -4.59 28.84 -17.13
CA ILE A 84 -5.45 30.02 -17.34
C ILE A 84 -6.83 29.84 -16.67
N SER A 85 -7.36 28.62 -16.67
CA SER A 85 -8.62 28.29 -16.00
C SER A 85 -8.73 26.78 -15.79
N MET A 86 -9.38 26.37 -14.69
CA MET A 86 -9.81 24.98 -14.54
C MET A 86 -10.87 24.61 -15.59
N ARG A 87 -10.77 23.42 -16.16
CA ARG A 87 -11.68 22.84 -17.16
C ARG A 87 -11.58 21.32 -17.08
N ILE A 88 -12.40 20.57 -17.83
CA ILE A 88 -12.27 19.11 -17.95
C ILE A 88 -11.41 18.81 -19.19
N PRO A 89 -10.62 17.71 -19.29
CA PRO A 89 -9.59 17.57 -20.34
C PRO A 89 -10.08 17.71 -21.77
N LYS A 90 -11.31 17.26 -22.05
CA LYS A 90 -11.93 17.36 -23.39
C LYS A 90 -12.24 18.80 -23.83
N GLU A 91 -12.14 19.77 -22.92
CA GLU A 91 -12.48 21.19 -23.12
C GLU A 91 -11.23 22.07 -23.17
N ASP A 92 -10.03 21.48 -23.18
CA ASP A 92 -8.77 22.22 -23.18
C ASP A 92 -8.44 22.86 -24.54
N SER A 93 -8.67 24.16 -24.68
CA SER A 93 -8.36 24.94 -25.88
C SER A 93 -7.35 26.08 -25.67
N GLN A 94 -6.50 26.01 -24.63
CA GLN A 94 -5.74 27.16 -24.10
C GLN A 94 -4.59 27.68 -25.00
N TYR A 95 -4.28 26.97 -26.09
CA TYR A 95 -3.08 27.24 -26.90
C TYR A 95 -3.35 28.04 -28.19
N GLY A 96 -4.60 28.46 -28.43
CA GLY A 96 -4.97 29.30 -29.57
C GLY A 96 -5.02 28.58 -30.93
N LYS A 97 -5.03 27.25 -30.92
CA LYS A 97 -5.10 26.38 -32.12
C LYS A 97 -6.12 25.25 -31.96
N GLY A 98 -7.31 25.58 -31.46
CA GLY A 98 -8.30 24.57 -31.08
C GLY A 98 -7.76 23.67 -29.96
N PHE A 99 -7.80 22.35 -30.17
CA PHE A 99 -7.30 21.34 -29.22
C PHE A 99 -5.84 20.93 -29.45
N GLU A 100 -5.12 21.62 -30.34
CA GLU A 100 -3.69 21.37 -30.53
C GLU A 100 -2.88 21.89 -29.34
N ARG A 101 -1.88 21.11 -28.91
CA ARG A 101 -1.00 21.42 -27.77
C ARG A 101 0.46 21.50 -28.24
N PRO A 102 1.26 22.45 -27.73
CA PRO A 102 2.66 22.60 -28.15
C PRO A 102 3.52 21.40 -27.69
N LEU A 103 4.57 21.11 -28.45
CA LEU A 103 5.58 20.11 -28.10
C LEU A 103 6.94 20.80 -28.02
N TYR A 104 7.70 20.51 -26.97
CA TYR A 104 9.04 21.06 -26.76
C TYR A 104 10.10 19.99 -27.00
N PHE A 105 11.10 20.31 -27.81
CA PHE A 105 12.18 19.38 -28.15
C PHE A 105 13.23 19.31 -27.06
N ILE A 106 13.97 18.20 -27.03
CA ILE A 106 15.24 18.12 -26.34
C ILE A 106 16.34 18.42 -27.34
N ASN A 107 16.98 19.57 -27.23
CA ASN A 107 18.15 19.95 -28.04
C ASN A 107 19.40 20.23 -27.18
N GLY A 108 19.26 20.18 -25.84
CA GLY A 108 20.34 20.46 -24.90
C GLY A 108 20.76 21.93 -24.80
N GLU A 109 19.97 22.86 -25.36
CA GLU A 109 20.22 24.30 -25.25
C GLU A 109 19.13 24.99 -24.43
N PRO A 110 19.42 26.14 -23.79
CA PRO A 110 18.41 27.00 -23.20
C PRO A 110 17.29 27.33 -24.18
N GLN A 111 16.04 27.25 -23.71
CA GLN A 111 14.85 27.52 -24.53
C GLN A 111 14.12 28.77 -24.05
N GLN A 112 13.89 29.69 -24.99
CA GLN A 112 13.09 30.89 -24.75
C GLN A 112 11.62 30.48 -24.54
N ARG A 113 11.04 30.96 -23.44
CA ARG A 113 9.71 30.55 -22.96
C ARG A 113 8.91 31.80 -22.57
N GLY A 114 8.19 32.37 -23.54
CA GLY A 114 7.60 33.71 -23.38
C GLY A 114 8.68 34.77 -23.15
N LYS A 115 8.68 35.42 -21.99
CA LYS A 115 9.72 36.40 -21.57
C LYS A 115 10.86 35.79 -20.75
N PHE A 116 10.78 34.50 -20.41
CA PHE A 116 11.77 33.82 -19.58
C PHE A 116 12.70 32.93 -20.43
N LEU A 117 13.78 32.47 -19.83
CA LEU A 117 14.72 31.51 -20.40
C LEU A 117 14.94 30.41 -19.35
N ASN A 118 14.91 29.13 -19.73
CA ASN A 118 15.31 28.05 -18.80
C ASN A 118 16.83 27.85 -18.78
N ALA A 119 17.33 27.03 -17.87
CA ALA A 119 18.76 26.77 -17.67
C ALA A 119 19.18 25.37 -18.19
N THR A 120 18.54 24.89 -19.26
CA THR A 120 18.94 23.64 -19.92
C THR A 120 20.40 23.68 -20.35
N THR A 121 21.16 22.63 -19.99
CA THR A 121 22.60 22.51 -20.34
C THR A 121 22.90 21.30 -21.21
N GLY A 122 22.00 20.32 -21.29
CA GLY A 122 22.25 19.09 -22.02
C GLY A 122 21.01 18.22 -22.23
N THR A 123 21.23 17.02 -22.75
CA THR A 123 20.19 16.05 -23.12
C THR A 123 20.10 14.88 -22.15
N SER A 124 21.00 14.79 -21.18
CA SER A 124 21.24 13.57 -20.41
C SER A 124 20.10 13.23 -19.46
N SER A 125 19.64 14.17 -18.62
CA SER A 125 18.70 13.84 -17.53
C SER A 125 17.44 13.14 -18.04
N THR A 126 16.71 13.75 -18.98
CA THR A 126 15.49 13.17 -19.54
C THR A 126 15.76 11.93 -20.41
N ALA A 127 16.77 11.97 -21.29
CA ALA A 127 16.99 10.85 -22.22
C ALA A 127 17.53 9.60 -21.52
N ALA A 128 18.24 9.76 -20.40
CA ALA A 128 18.69 8.66 -19.57
C ALA A 128 17.51 8.00 -18.82
N LYS A 129 16.56 8.78 -18.29
CA LYS A 129 15.29 8.22 -17.75
C LYS A 129 14.53 7.39 -18.80
N PHE A 130 14.49 7.83 -20.07
CA PHE A 130 13.91 7.04 -21.16
C PHE A 130 14.65 5.72 -21.37
N ALA A 131 15.99 5.75 -21.36
CA ALA A 131 16.81 4.56 -21.51
C ALA A 131 16.49 3.53 -20.42
N SER A 132 16.46 3.97 -19.15
CA SER A 132 16.16 3.12 -17.99
C SER A 132 14.78 2.49 -18.08
N ALA A 133 13.74 3.29 -18.36
CA ALA A 133 12.35 2.79 -18.48
C ALA A 133 12.21 1.79 -19.65
N PHE A 134 12.78 2.10 -20.82
CA PHE A 134 12.74 1.19 -21.96
C PHE A 134 13.53 -0.10 -21.74
N ASN A 135 14.69 -0.03 -21.08
CA ASN A 135 15.49 -1.22 -20.79
C ASN A 135 14.76 -2.16 -19.82
N LEU A 136 14.17 -1.63 -18.75
CA LEU A 136 13.40 -2.43 -17.79
C LEU A 136 12.11 -2.99 -18.42
N GLY A 137 11.41 -2.18 -19.22
CA GLY A 137 10.26 -2.66 -19.99
C GLY A 137 10.65 -3.77 -20.97
N ALA A 138 11.80 -3.65 -21.66
CA ALA A 138 12.28 -4.68 -22.56
C ALA A 138 12.51 -6.02 -21.85
N GLU A 139 13.01 -6.00 -20.62
CA GLU A 139 13.20 -7.21 -19.80
C GLU A 139 11.85 -7.84 -19.42
N LEU A 140 10.95 -7.07 -18.83
CA LEU A 140 9.67 -7.58 -18.32
C LEU A 140 8.73 -8.11 -19.42
N PHE A 141 8.73 -7.46 -20.59
CA PHE A 141 7.92 -7.90 -21.73
C PHE A 141 8.57 -8.99 -22.57
N ASN A 142 9.82 -9.41 -22.28
CA ASN A 142 10.52 -10.40 -23.09
C ASN A 142 9.82 -11.76 -23.16
N GLY A 143 9.18 -12.18 -22.06
CA GLY A 143 8.45 -13.44 -21.96
C GLY A 143 6.99 -13.39 -22.43
N THR A 144 6.41 -12.19 -22.53
CA THR A 144 4.96 -12.00 -22.79
C THR A 144 4.67 -11.33 -24.14
N ASP A 145 5.48 -10.35 -24.55
CA ASP A 145 5.40 -9.70 -25.87
C ASP A 145 6.81 -9.44 -26.42
N LYS A 146 7.35 -10.45 -27.11
CA LYS A 146 8.70 -10.41 -27.66
C LYS A 146 8.91 -9.27 -28.66
N LYS A 147 7.89 -8.91 -29.45
CA LYS A 147 8.01 -7.84 -30.46
C LYS A 147 8.12 -6.48 -29.78
N TYR A 148 7.30 -6.25 -28.76
CA TYR A 148 7.36 -5.04 -27.96
C TYR A 148 8.68 -4.95 -27.18
N SER A 149 9.11 -6.05 -26.55
CA SER A 149 10.43 -6.13 -25.88
C SER A 149 11.58 -5.73 -26.81
N VAL A 150 11.64 -6.25 -28.04
CA VAL A 150 12.69 -5.87 -29.02
C VAL A 150 12.60 -4.41 -29.44
N LEU A 151 11.38 -3.87 -29.60
CA LEU A 151 11.18 -2.44 -29.88
C LEU A 151 11.71 -1.57 -28.73
N LEU A 152 11.37 -1.92 -27.49
CA LEU A 152 11.82 -1.21 -26.30
C LEU A 152 13.34 -1.28 -26.16
N ALA A 153 13.96 -2.45 -26.31
CA ALA A 153 15.42 -2.58 -26.24
C ALA A 153 16.14 -1.70 -27.28
N ARG A 154 15.62 -1.63 -28.51
CA ARG A 154 16.15 -0.74 -29.54
C ARG A 154 15.99 0.73 -29.16
N LYS A 155 14.85 1.11 -28.56
CA LYS A 155 14.54 2.47 -28.13
C LYS A 155 15.34 2.89 -26.89
N GLY A 156 15.60 1.97 -25.96
CA GLY A 156 16.51 2.19 -24.83
C GLY A 156 17.93 2.49 -25.30
N ASN A 157 18.44 1.73 -26.27
CA ASN A 157 19.74 1.99 -26.89
C ASN A 157 19.80 3.35 -27.61
N SER A 158 18.74 3.74 -28.34
CA SER A 158 18.71 5.04 -29.01
C SER A 158 18.58 6.21 -28.02
N ALA A 159 17.80 6.04 -26.94
CA ALA A 159 17.67 7.00 -25.87
C ALA A 159 19.00 7.20 -25.13
N LEU A 160 19.72 6.12 -24.78
CA LEU A 160 21.05 6.21 -24.18
C LEU A 160 22.06 6.91 -25.11
N SER A 161 22.02 6.61 -26.41
CA SER A 161 22.84 7.33 -27.40
C SER A 161 22.48 8.82 -27.48
N PHE A 162 21.21 9.16 -27.26
CA PHE A 162 20.73 10.54 -27.24
C PHE A 162 21.18 11.29 -25.98
N ALA A 163 21.14 10.62 -24.82
CA ALA A 163 21.60 11.14 -23.53
C ALA A 163 23.09 11.53 -23.55
N LEU A 164 23.90 10.84 -24.36
CA LEU A 164 25.33 11.08 -24.51
C LEU A 164 25.69 12.19 -25.51
N GLN A 165 24.71 12.79 -26.21
CA GLN A 165 25.00 13.83 -27.21
C GLN A 165 25.55 15.11 -26.58
N LYS A 166 24.94 15.54 -25.46
CA LYS A 166 25.38 16.71 -24.71
C LYS A 166 25.14 16.48 -23.21
N PRO A 167 26.19 16.19 -22.42
CA PRO A 167 26.09 16.05 -20.98
C PRO A 167 25.42 17.25 -20.32
N GLY A 168 24.39 17.02 -19.49
CA GLY A 168 23.68 18.08 -18.78
C GLY A 168 22.18 17.83 -18.63
N VAL A 169 21.49 18.79 -18.04
CA VAL A 169 20.06 18.73 -17.70
C VAL A 169 19.18 19.32 -18.80
N THR A 170 17.97 18.79 -18.93
CA THR A 170 16.89 19.38 -19.72
C THR A 170 15.78 19.89 -18.81
N GLN A 171 15.67 21.22 -18.66
CA GLN A 171 14.58 21.83 -17.90
C GLN A 171 13.32 21.97 -18.74
N THR A 172 12.17 21.97 -18.06
CA THR A 172 10.88 22.23 -18.72
C THR A 172 10.75 23.70 -19.12
N ALA A 173 9.70 24.00 -19.89
CA ALA A 173 9.36 25.31 -20.38
C ALA A 173 7.97 25.71 -19.90
N SER A 174 7.81 27.00 -19.62
CA SER A 174 6.52 27.62 -19.33
C SER A 174 6.52 29.06 -19.87
N VAL A 175 5.37 29.56 -20.34
CA VAL A 175 5.24 30.81 -21.09
C VAL A 175 4.75 31.97 -20.21
N LYS A 176 3.88 31.72 -19.23
CA LYS A 176 3.21 32.75 -18.43
C LYS A 176 3.85 32.97 -17.06
N SER A 177 4.28 31.91 -16.40
CA SER A 177 4.78 31.88 -15.03
C SER A 177 6.29 31.63 -14.99
N PRO A 178 6.95 31.95 -13.86
CA PRO A 178 8.36 31.60 -13.68
C PRO A 178 8.55 30.11 -13.31
N TYR A 179 7.50 29.38 -12.93
CA TYR A 179 7.59 28.01 -12.46
C TYR A 179 7.87 27.02 -13.58
N ILE A 180 8.84 26.14 -13.35
CA ILE A 180 9.27 25.03 -14.22
C ILE A 180 9.81 23.91 -13.33
N TYR A 181 9.91 22.70 -13.88
CA TYR A 181 10.83 21.69 -13.36
C TYR A 181 12.27 22.09 -13.67
N ALA A 182 12.94 22.55 -12.62
CA ALA A 182 14.25 23.20 -12.64
C ALA A 182 15.37 22.22 -12.29
N GLU A 183 15.25 20.96 -12.74
CA GLU A 183 16.24 19.90 -12.54
C GLU A 183 17.66 20.44 -12.83
N ASP A 184 18.59 20.19 -11.90
CA ASP A 184 20.00 20.61 -12.00
C ASP A 184 20.99 19.44 -11.93
N ASN A 185 20.46 18.22 -11.84
CA ASN A 185 21.19 16.98 -11.80
C ASN A 185 20.84 16.05 -12.98
N TRP A 186 21.82 15.26 -13.41
CA TRP A 186 21.67 14.28 -14.49
C TRP A 186 22.53 13.03 -14.30
N VAL A 187 23.37 13.00 -13.25
CA VAL A 187 24.35 11.93 -13.08
C VAL A 187 23.72 10.66 -12.50
N ASP A 188 22.77 10.80 -11.57
CA ASP A 188 21.85 9.74 -11.11
C ASP A 188 21.08 9.09 -12.26
N ASP A 189 20.55 9.89 -13.18
CA ASP A 189 19.82 9.36 -14.34
C ASP A 189 20.72 8.52 -15.24
N MET A 190 21.93 9.03 -15.49
CA MET A 190 22.94 8.33 -16.27
C MET A 190 23.47 7.09 -15.56
N GLU A 191 23.60 7.13 -14.23
CA GLU A 191 23.93 5.97 -13.42
C GLU A 191 22.88 4.87 -13.62
N LEU A 192 21.60 5.19 -13.43
CA LEU A 192 20.50 4.25 -13.64
C LEU A 192 20.47 3.73 -15.08
N ALA A 193 20.63 4.63 -16.05
CA ALA A 193 20.63 4.25 -17.46
C ALA A 193 21.75 3.25 -17.77
N MET A 194 22.95 3.47 -17.23
CA MET A 194 24.08 2.55 -17.39
C MET A 194 23.88 1.24 -16.61
N ALA A 195 23.36 1.30 -15.38
CA ALA A 195 23.04 0.12 -14.58
C ALA A 195 21.94 -0.74 -15.23
N SER A 196 21.04 -0.14 -16.01
CA SER A 196 19.99 -0.85 -16.74
C SER A 196 20.46 -1.54 -18.03
N VAL A 197 21.69 -1.26 -18.51
CA VAL A 197 22.23 -1.90 -19.73
C VAL A 197 22.59 -3.35 -19.41
N GLY A 198 21.63 -4.24 -19.63
CA GLY A 198 21.81 -5.67 -19.37
C GLY A 198 21.82 -5.96 -17.88
N PHE A 199 20.70 -5.70 -17.22
CA PHE A 199 20.41 -6.09 -15.84
C PHE A 199 21.02 -7.47 -15.51
N ALA A 200 21.58 -7.58 -14.31
CA ALA A 200 22.29 -8.76 -13.78
C ALA A 200 23.64 -9.14 -14.44
N LYS A 201 24.22 -8.31 -15.32
CA LYS A 201 25.60 -8.51 -15.81
C LYS A 201 26.63 -7.84 -14.91
N THR A 202 27.39 -8.64 -14.16
CA THR A 202 28.50 -8.17 -13.33
C THR A 202 29.74 -7.80 -14.18
N ASP A 203 30.53 -6.81 -13.72
CA ASP A 203 31.81 -6.36 -14.33
C ASP A 203 31.76 -5.98 -15.83
N SER A 204 30.62 -5.44 -16.27
CA SER A 204 30.46 -4.92 -17.63
C SER A 204 31.03 -3.49 -17.78
N LYS A 205 31.35 -3.07 -19.01
CA LYS A 205 31.69 -1.66 -19.32
C LYS A 205 30.60 -0.68 -18.84
N ALA A 206 29.34 -1.11 -18.89
CA ALA A 206 28.22 -0.31 -18.41
C ALA A 206 28.24 -0.17 -16.89
N SER A 207 28.46 -1.26 -16.14
CA SER A 207 28.59 -1.20 -14.67
C SER A 207 29.74 -0.30 -14.20
N LYS A 208 30.88 -0.30 -14.91
CA LYS A 208 32.00 0.63 -14.65
C LYS A 208 31.63 2.08 -14.93
N SER A 209 30.81 2.32 -15.96
CA SER A 209 30.31 3.66 -16.27
C SER A 209 29.29 4.12 -15.22
N ALA A 210 28.41 3.23 -14.76
CA ALA A 210 27.48 3.50 -13.67
C ALA A 210 28.22 3.88 -12.38
N MET A 211 29.25 3.12 -11.98
CA MET A 211 30.11 3.45 -10.83
C MET A 211 30.74 4.85 -10.94
N ALA A 212 31.16 5.27 -12.14
CA ALA A 212 31.72 6.59 -12.35
C ALA A 212 30.69 7.73 -12.19
N TYR A 213 29.41 7.46 -12.47
CA TYR A 213 28.32 8.40 -12.19
C TYR A 213 27.93 8.38 -10.70
N ALA A 214 27.89 7.19 -10.08
CA ALA A 214 27.67 7.03 -8.65
C ALA A 214 28.66 7.84 -7.80
N ASP A 215 29.92 7.91 -8.23
CA ASP A 215 30.96 8.69 -7.56
C ASP A 215 30.78 10.21 -7.65
N GLN A 216 29.96 10.70 -8.58
CA GLN A 216 29.65 12.11 -8.75
C GLN A 216 28.49 12.57 -7.86
N GLU A 217 27.52 11.69 -7.60
CA GLU A 217 26.43 11.94 -6.63
C GLU A 217 26.38 10.84 -5.57
N LYS A 218 27.25 10.99 -4.57
CA LYS A 218 27.29 10.09 -3.41
C LYS A 218 26.04 10.21 -2.55
N VAL A 219 25.50 11.41 -2.41
CA VAL A 219 24.32 11.68 -1.59
C VAL A 219 23.39 12.57 -2.39
N THR A 220 22.12 12.18 -2.47
CA THR A 220 21.11 12.99 -3.14
C THR A 220 21.00 14.37 -2.47
N PRO A 221 21.20 15.48 -3.20
CA PRO A 221 21.56 16.76 -2.57
C PRO A 221 20.52 17.34 -1.61
N TRP A 222 19.23 17.06 -1.80
CA TRP A 222 18.16 17.61 -0.95
C TRP A 222 18.19 17.04 0.48
N LEU A 223 18.78 15.86 0.70
CA LEU A 223 18.89 15.23 2.03
C LEU A 223 19.67 16.10 3.03
N ALA A 224 20.46 17.05 2.54
CA ALA A 224 21.27 17.97 3.34
C ALA A 224 20.78 19.44 3.33
N LYS A 225 19.69 19.76 2.61
CA LYS A 225 19.32 21.15 2.29
C LYS A 225 17.87 21.45 2.64
N ASP A 226 17.64 22.67 3.12
CA ASP A 226 16.30 23.15 3.51
C ASP A 226 15.65 24.04 2.42
N THR A 227 16.30 24.17 1.26
CA THR A 227 15.81 25.01 0.15
C THR A 227 16.08 24.33 -1.20
N ALA A 228 15.13 24.46 -2.11
CA ALA A 228 15.27 24.01 -3.50
C ALA A 228 14.40 24.86 -4.43
N ALA A 229 14.79 24.96 -5.70
CA ALA A 229 13.85 25.28 -6.76
C ALA A 229 12.90 24.09 -7.02
N HIS A 230 11.76 24.36 -7.65
CA HIS A 230 10.77 23.33 -7.96
C HIS A 230 11.39 22.22 -8.83
N TYR A 231 11.32 20.96 -8.37
CA TYR A 231 11.94 19.78 -9.00
C TYR A 231 13.47 19.88 -9.21
N GLN A 232 14.19 20.74 -8.48
CA GLN A 232 15.64 20.90 -8.66
C GLN A 232 16.42 19.60 -8.53
N TYR A 233 16.09 18.79 -7.52
CA TYR A 233 16.78 17.54 -7.18
C TYR A 233 16.00 16.29 -7.62
N TYR A 234 15.21 16.41 -8.69
CA TYR A 234 14.49 15.29 -9.28
C TYR A 234 15.48 14.23 -9.82
N PRO A 235 15.22 12.91 -9.72
CA PRO A 235 14.00 12.19 -9.33
C PRO A 235 13.81 11.96 -7.82
N PHE A 236 14.42 12.79 -6.97
CA PHE A 236 14.34 12.76 -5.50
C PHE A 236 14.94 11.53 -4.81
N ILE A 237 15.32 10.49 -5.56
CA ILE A 237 16.10 9.35 -5.10
C ILE A 237 17.02 8.89 -6.23
N ASN A 238 18.30 8.65 -5.93
CA ASN A 238 19.19 8.00 -6.88
C ASN A 238 18.87 6.50 -6.94
N LEU A 239 18.05 6.12 -7.92
CA LEU A 239 17.70 4.73 -8.27
C LEU A 239 18.90 3.92 -8.77
N GLY A 240 19.89 4.61 -9.37
CA GLY A 240 21.11 4.02 -9.90
C GLY A 240 21.88 3.26 -8.83
N HIS A 241 22.02 3.85 -7.63
CA HIS A 241 22.71 3.22 -6.50
C HIS A 241 22.11 1.84 -6.18
N TYR A 242 20.79 1.72 -6.07
CA TYR A 242 20.13 0.45 -5.77
C TYR A 242 20.32 -0.60 -6.87
N GLU A 243 20.13 -0.20 -8.14
CA GLU A 243 20.31 -1.10 -9.28
C GLU A 243 21.75 -1.55 -9.46
N LEU A 244 22.71 -0.65 -9.22
CA LEU A 244 24.13 -0.93 -9.32
C LEU A 244 24.60 -1.82 -8.15
N ALA A 245 24.18 -1.55 -6.92
CA ALA A 245 24.56 -2.35 -5.75
C ALA A 245 24.14 -3.83 -5.89
N LYS A 246 22.99 -4.12 -6.51
CA LYS A 246 22.54 -5.50 -6.82
C LYS A 246 23.47 -6.24 -7.78
N GLN A 247 24.25 -5.51 -8.59
CA GLN A 247 25.18 -6.06 -9.59
C GLN A 247 26.62 -6.16 -9.08
N LEU A 248 26.92 -5.56 -7.93
CA LEU A 248 28.26 -5.50 -7.36
C LEU A 248 28.42 -6.50 -6.20
N THR A 249 29.68 -6.73 -5.81
CA THR A 249 30.04 -7.51 -4.62
C THR A 249 31.24 -6.88 -3.91
N GLY A 250 31.51 -7.30 -2.67
CA GLY A 250 32.70 -6.86 -1.93
C GLY A 250 32.76 -5.34 -1.73
N ALA A 251 33.97 -4.78 -1.86
CA ALA A 251 34.24 -3.37 -1.55
C ALA A 251 33.48 -2.37 -2.44
N GLU A 252 33.26 -2.70 -3.71
CA GLU A 252 32.50 -1.83 -4.63
C GLU A 252 31.03 -1.74 -4.24
N ARG A 253 30.42 -2.86 -3.84
CA ARG A 253 29.05 -2.88 -3.32
C ARG A 253 28.95 -2.09 -2.01
N GLN A 254 29.88 -2.33 -1.07
CA GLN A 254 29.92 -1.63 0.21
C GLN A 254 30.07 -0.10 0.05
N LYS A 255 30.79 0.33 -0.98
CA LYS A 255 30.92 1.75 -1.33
C LYS A 255 29.57 2.36 -1.70
N ILE A 256 28.79 1.72 -2.57
CA ILE A 256 27.45 2.20 -2.95
C ILE A 256 26.47 2.12 -1.76
N GLU A 257 26.54 1.06 -0.94
CA GLU A 257 25.74 0.96 0.29
C GLU A 257 26.04 2.12 1.27
N SER A 258 27.31 2.55 1.33
CA SER A 258 27.73 3.67 2.19
C SER A 258 27.15 5.02 1.74
N TYR A 259 26.89 5.20 0.44
CA TYR A 259 26.28 6.40 -0.12
C TYR A 259 24.83 6.59 0.37
N TYR A 260 24.03 5.52 0.35
CA TYR A 260 22.71 5.55 0.98
C TYR A 260 22.79 5.77 2.49
N LYS A 261 23.73 5.09 3.18
CA LYS A 261 23.92 5.26 4.63
C LYS A 261 24.19 6.72 4.99
N GLU A 262 25.12 7.36 4.30
CA GLU A 262 25.52 8.75 4.55
C GLU A 262 24.31 9.70 4.40
N GLY A 263 23.52 9.53 3.34
CA GLY A 263 22.29 10.31 3.14
C GLY A 263 21.24 10.09 4.23
N ILE A 264 21.05 8.84 4.68
CA ILE A 264 20.11 8.50 5.76
C ILE A 264 20.57 9.10 7.09
N GLU A 265 21.87 9.05 7.41
CA GLU A 265 22.44 9.62 8.62
C GLU A 265 22.27 11.14 8.71
N GLN A 266 22.34 11.84 7.58
CA GLN A 266 22.09 13.29 7.52
C GLN A 266 20.64 13.63 7.92
N VAL A 267 19.67 12.90 7.37
CA VAL A 267 18.25 13.06 7.76
C VAL A 267 18.03 12.64 9.20
N TRP A 268 18.60 11.50 9.63
CA TRP A 268 18.46 10.97 10.97
C TRP A 268 18.94 11.94 12.05
N THR A 269 20.04 12.64 11.78
CA THR A 269 20.61 13.63 12.70
C THR A 269 19.61 14.72 13.09
N ARG A 270 18.74 15.13 12.15
CA ARG A 270 17.66 16.10 12.38
C ARG A 270 16.42 15.42 12.96
N ALA A 271 16.02 14.30 12.37
CA ALA A 271 14.80 13.55 12.71
C ALA A 271 14.73 13.12 14.17
N LYS A 272 15.83 12.60 14.74
CA LYS A 272 15.87 12.04 16.10
C LYS A 272 15.55 13.04 17.23
N THR A 273 15.41 14.32 16.90
CA THR A 273 15.17 15.40 17.86
C THR A 273 13.69 15.74 18.04
N ASN A 274 12.78 15.13 17.26
CA ASN A 274 11.34 15.40 17.33
C ASN A 274 10.51 14.11 17.36
N ALA A 275 9.25 14.24 17.80
CA ALA A 275 8.34 13.12 18.07
C ALA A 275 7.90 12.33 16.82
N PHE A 276 8.02 12.93 15.63
CA PHE A 276 7.60 12.31 14.36
C PHE A 276 8.77 11.70 13.58
N TYR A 277 9.99 11.76 14.12
CA TYR A 277 11.22 11.47 13.36
C TYR A 277 11.28 12.21 12.01
N ARG A 278 10.82 13.46 12.01
CA ARG A 278 10.76 14.28 10.81
C ARG A 278 12.10 14.95 10.56
N GLY A 279 12.78 14.57 9.48
CA GLY A 279 14.05 15.20 9.04
C GLY A 279 14.07 15.62 7.56
N VAL A 280 13.08 15.20 6.78
CA VAL A 280 12.89 15.62 5.39
C VAL A 280 12.34 17.06 5.37
N PRO A 281 12.89 17.96 4.52
CA PRO A 281 12.51 19.37 4.49
C PRO A 281 11.06 19.58 3.99
N PHE A 282 10.44 20.68 4.42
CA PHE A 282 9.10 21.10 3.98
C PHE A 282 9.19 22.02 2.76
N ILE A 283 9.82 21.55 1.68
CA ILE A 283 9.79 22.24 0.38
C ILE A 283 8.66 21.65 -0.47
N TRP A 284 8.30 22.32 -1.59
CA TRP A 284 7.26 21.82 -2.50
C TRP A 284 7.55 20.37 -2.90
N CYS A 285 6.52 19.52 -2.87
CA CYS A 285 6.56 18.06 -3.03
C CYS A 285 7.20 17.33 -1.84
N SER A 286 7.06 17.84 -0.62
CA SER A 286 7.68 17.26 0.59
C SER A 286 7.24 15.82 0.86
N ASN A 287 6.04 15.41 0.43
CA ASN A 287 5.60 14.02 0.50
C ASN A 287 6.28 13.14 -0.54
N ASN A 288 6.56 13.63 -1.75
CA ASN A 288 7.36 12.90 -2.74
C ASN A 288 8.77 12.63 -2.17
N LEU A 289 9.37 13.62 -1.52
CA LEU A 289 10.65 13.45 -0.80
C LEU A 289 10.55 12.43 0.34
N THR A 290 9.41 12.42 1.05
CA THR A 290 9.15 11.50 2.17
C THR A 290 9.06 10.05 1.68
N VAL A 291 8.33 9.81 0.59
CA VAL A 291 8.21 8.50 -0.05
C VAL A 291 9.57 8.04 -0.57
N ALA A 292 10.29 8.91 -1.28
CA ALA A 292 11.65 8.66 -1.76
C ALA A 292 12.59 8.27 -0.59
N PHE A 293 12.55 9.00 0.52
CA PHE A 293 13.39 8.71 1.68
C PHE A 293 13.06 7.37 2.36
N ALA A 294 11.77 7.06 2.51
CA ALA A 294 11.34 5.77 3.05
C ALA A 294 11.83 4.61 2.17
N MET A 295 11.71 4.76 0.84
CA MET A 295 12.28 3.80 -0.11
C MET A 295 13.80 3.64 0.04
N GLN A 296 14.55 4.74 0.16
CA GLN A 296 16.00 4.70 0.36
C GLN A 296 16.38 3.95 1.66
N CYS A 297 15.68 4.22 2.77
CA CYS A 297 15.92 3.51 4.03
C CYS A 297 15.65 2.01 3.89
N LYS A 298 14.55 1.66 3.23
CA LYS A 298 14.18 0.26 2.97
C LYS A 298 15.20 -0.45 2.09
N TRP A 299 15.67 0.19 1.02
CA TRP A 299 16.70 -0.39 0.14
C TRP A 299 18.05 -0.54 0.83
N TYR A 300 18.41 0.39 1.71
CA TYR A 300 19.59 0.22 2.54
C TYR A 300 19.49 -1.02 3.43
N GLU A 301 18.35 -1.23 4.11
CA GLU A 301 18.09 -2.44 4.90
C GLU A 301 18.16 -3.71 4.03
N GLU A 302 17.54 -3.71 2.84
CA GLU A 302 17.54 -4.86 1.93
C GLU A 302 18.93 -5.20 1.38
N LEU A 303 19.74 -4.18 1.06
CA LEU A 303 21.08 -4.39 0.51
C LEU A 303 22.06 -4.88 1.57
N THR A 304 21.95 -4.38 2.80
CA THR A 304 22.98 -4.56 3.85
C THR A 304 22.57 -5.52 4.98
N GLY A 305 21.27 -5.71 5.21
CA GLY A 305 20.72 -6.35 6.40
C GLY A 305 20.78 -5.48 7.67
N ASP A 306 21.22 -4.22 7.58
CA ASP A 306 21.30 -3.28 8.70
C ASP A 306 19.93 -2.62 8.94
N ASN A 307 19.35 -2.89 10.11
CA ASN A 307 18.01 -2.44 10.51
C ASN A 307 18.01 -1.20 11.43
N GLN A 308 19.14 -0.52 11.59
CA GLN A 308 19.24 0.63 12.52
C GLN A 308 18.29 1.80 12.16
N PHE A 309 17.84 1.87 10.90
CA PHE A 309 16.96 2.93 10.40
C PHE A 309 15.50 2.49 10.19
N THR A 310 15.12 1.26 10.53
CA THR A 310 13.75 0.76 10.30
C THR A 310 12.69 1.59 11.02
N ALA A 311 12.97 2.11 12.23
CA ALA A 311 12.04 2.99 12.93
C ALA A 311 11.89 4.37 12.25
N LEU A 312 12.97 4.88 11.64
CA LEU A 312 12.95 6.12 10.88
C LEU A 312 12.18 5.95 9.56
N GLU A 313 12.42 4.83 8.86
CA GLU A 313 11.67 4.46 7.66
C GLU A 313 10.18 4.36 7.95
N GLN A 314 9.79 3.61 8.99
CA GLN A 314 8.40 3.43 9.38
C GLN A 314 7.74 4.75 9.75
N ALA A 315 8.44 5.66 10.43
CA ALA A 315 7.88 6.99 10.75
C ALA A 315 7.60 7.83 9.50
N ASN A 316 8.42 7.72 8.45
CA ASN A 316 8.16 8.40 7.17
C ASN A 316 7.01 7.74 6.40
N PHE A 317 6.86 6.41 6.49
CA PHE A 317 5.67 5.73 5.97
C PHE A 317 4.39 6.14 6.73
N ASP A 318 4.44 6.16 8.05
CA ASP A 318 3.31 6.52 8.92
C ASP A 318 2.90 7.99 8.74
N TRP A 319 3.86 8.88 8.46
CA TRP A 319 3.60 10.28 8.13
C TRP A 319 2.61 10.43 6.97
N ILE A 320 2.79 9.64 5.90
CA ILE A 320 1.94 9.64 4.71
C ILE A 320 0.51 9.20 5.03
N PHE A 321 0.30 8.40 6.08
CA PHE A 321 -1.01 7.84 6.45
C PHE A 321 -1.57 8.39 7.77
N GLY A 322 -1.17 9.59 8.17
CA GLY A 322 -1.81 10.33 9.27
C GLY A 322 -1.01 10.46 10.56
N CYS A 323 0.20 9.90 10.66
CA CYS A 323 1.09 10.16 11.81
C CYS A 323 1.87 11.46 11.61
N ASN A 324 1.15 12.57 11.56
CA ASN A 324 1.66 13.92 11.35
C ASN A 324 0.85 14.92 12.21
N PRO A 325 1.28 16.20 12.34
CA PRO A 325 0.63 17.18 13.21
C PRO A 325 -0.85 17.43 12.93
N TRP A 326 -1.30 17.22 11.68
CA TRP A 326 -2.67 17.45 11.24
C TRP A 326 -3.57 16.23 11.46
N GLY A 327 -3.00 15.05 11.71
CA GLY A 327 -3.77 13.81 11.90
C GLY A 327 -4.46 13.30 10.63
N THR A 328 -4.08 13.81 9.46
CA THR A 328 -4.70 13.53 8.17
C THR A 328 -3.77 12.74 7.26
N SER A 329 -4.32 11.80 6.49
CA SER A 329 -3.57 11.12 5.45
C SER A 329 -3.15 12.11 4.35
N MET A 330 -2.06 11.80 3.67
CA MET A 330 -1.54 12.56 2.53
C MET A 330 -1.96 11.94 1.19
N VAL A 331 -2.91 11.00 1.22
CA VAL A 331 -3.36 10.24 0.05
C VAL A 331 -4.87 10.32 -0.06
N TYR A 332 -5.38 10.87 -1.16
CA TYR A 332 -6.81 11.04 -1.39
C TYR A 332 -7.54 9.69 -1.29
N GLY A 333 -8.52 9.60 -0.38
CA GLY A 333 -9.36 8.41 -0.20
C GLY A 333 -8.71 7.22 0.50
N LEU A 334 -7.44 7.33 0.94
CA LEU A 334 -6.73 6.24 1.62
C LEU A 334 -6.16 6.68 2.98
N PRO A 335 -6.47 5.99 4.10
CA PRO A 335 -7.45 4.92 4.19
C PRO A 335 -8.88 5.47 4.09
N ASN A 336 -9.78 4.72 3.46
CA ASN A 336 -11.19 5.12 3.24
C ASN A 336 -12.02 5.40 4.51
N TRP A 337 -11.46 5.11 5.69
CA TRP A 337 -12.11 5.24 6.99
C TRP A 337 -11.54 6.36 7.86
N GLY A 338 -10.47 7.00 7.40
CA GLY A 338 -9.74 8.07 8.09
C GLY A 338 -9.99 9.44 7.46
N ASP A 339 -9.30 10.44 8.01
CA ASP A 339 -9.20 11.76 7.42
C ASP A 339 -8.17 11.73 6.28
N THR A 340 -8.55 12.28 5.13
CA THR A 340 -7.80 12.25 3.87
C THR A 340 -8.17 13.50 3.06
N PRO A 341 -7.34 13.93 2.08
CA PRO A 341 -7.67 15.08 1.25
C PRO A 341 -9.09 14.96 0.67
N ALA A 342 -9.90 15.99 0.87
CA ALA A 342 -11.30 16.07 0.45
C ALA A 342 -11.49 17.14 -0.64
N ASP A 343 -10.68 18.19 -0.63
CA ASP A 343 -10.69 19.27 -1.62
C ASP A 343 -9.29 19.49 -2.24
N PRO A 344 -8.71 18.46 -2.90
CA PRO A 344 -7.41 18.59 -3.56
C PRO A 344 -7.46 19.64 -4.66
N HIS A 345 -6.33 20.31 -4.92
CA HIS A 345 -6.16 21.20 -6.07
C HIS A 345 -6.33 20.39 -7.35
N SER A 346 -7.56 20.26 -7.85
CA SER A 346 -7.87 19.47 -9.03
C SER A 346 -9.19 19.85 -9.69
N ALA A 347 -9.14 20.02 -11.01
CA ALA A 347 -10.33 20.28 -11.79
C ALA A 347 -11.34 19.13 -11.76
N PHE A 348 -10.88 17.89 -11.53
CA PHE A 348 -11.76 16.70 -11.46
C PHE A 348 -12.67 16.74 -10.23
N THR A 349 -12.08 16.98 -9.06
CA THR A 349 -12.80 17.12 -7.78
C THR A 349 -13.59 18.42 -7.78
N HIS A 350 -12.93 19.56 -8.02
CA HIS A 350 -13.53 20.89 -7.90
C HIS A 350 -14.70 21.15 -8.87
N LEU A 351 -14.60 20.73 -10.14
CA LEU A 351 -15.65 21.03 -11.14
C LEU A 351 -16.71 19.94 -11.28
N LYS A 352 -16.43 18.70 -10.88
CA LYS A 352 -17.29 17.53 -11.18
C LYS A 352 -17.46 16.54 -10.03
N ASN A 353 -16.77 16.73 -8.90
CA ASN A 353 -16.73 15.77 -7.79
C ASN A 353 -16.29 14.37 -8.25
N TYR A 354 -15.41 14.29 -9.25
CA TYR A 354 -14.82 13.02 -9.66
C TYR A 354 -13.73 12.62 -8.66
N PRO A 355 -13.77 11.38 -8.12
CA PRO A 355 -12.76 10.93 -7.19
C PRO A 355 -11.41 10.75 -7.89
N ILE A 356 -10.33 10.96 -7.12
CA ILE A 356 -8.94 10.76 -7.54
C ILE A 356 -8.23 9.82 -6.56
N ASP A 357 -8.94 8.76 -6.18
CA ASP A 357 -8.53 7.78 -5.17
C ASP A 357 -7.09 7.27 -5.37
N GLY A 358 -6.30 7.34 -4.31
CA GLY A 358 -4.90 6.93 -4.30
C GLY A 358 -3.90 8.02 -4.70
N GLY A 359 -4.34 9.21 -5.11
CA GLY A 359 -3.46 10.33 -5.43
C GLY A 359 -2.71 10.85 -4.20
N LEU A 360 -1.38 10.80 -4.22
CA LEU A 360 -0.51 11.40 -3.22
C LEU A 360 -0.45 12.93 -3.43
N VAL A 361 -0.86 13.71 -2.43
CA VAL A 361 -0.74 15.18 -2.49
C VAL A 361 0.68 15.64 -2.15
N ASP A 362 1.08 16.78 -2.71
CA ASP A 362 2.40 17.41 -2.54
C ASP A 362 2.92 17.43 -1.10
N GLY A 363 2.03 17.72 -0.16
CA GLY A 363 2.32 17.72 1.26
C GLY A 363 2.76 19.06 1.83
N PRO A 364 3.04 19.11 3.13
CA PRO A 364 3.28 20.35 3.83
C PRO A 364 4.51 21.09 3.31
N VAL A 365 4.40 22.42 3.24
CA VAL A 365 5.50 23.32 2.89
C VAL A 365 5.83 24.24 4.07
N TYR A 366 7.04 24.79 4.08
CA TYR A 366 7.41 25.81 5.04
C TYR A 366 6.46 27.00 4.90
N THR A 367 6.04 27.58 6.03
CA THR A 367 5.04 28.66 6.05
C THR A 367 5.48 29.88 5.22
N ASN A 368 6.79 30.14 5.13
CA ASN A 368 7.32 31.21 4.30
C ASN A 368 7.24 30.91 2.79
N ILE A 369 7.34 29.65 2.38
CA ILE A 369 7.16 29.22 0.98
C ILE A 369 5.72 29.49 0.58
N TYR A 370 4.74 28.96 1.33
CA TYR A 370 3.31 29.19 1.10
C TYR A 370 3.00 30.68 0.90
N ASN A 371 3.44 31.52 1.84
CA ASN A 371 3.20 32.97 1.81
C ASN A 371 3.87 33.71 0.64
N SER A 372 4.84 33.09 -0.04
CA SER A 372 5.59 33.70 -1.15
C SER A 372 5.08 33.31 -2.53
N LEU A 373 4.23 32.27 -2.62
CA LEU A 373 3.76 31.71 -3.88
C LEU A 373 2.65 32.57 -4.51
N ILE A 374 2.64 32.62 -5.85
CA ILE A 374 1.75 33.49 -6.60
C ILE A 374 0.42 32.77 -6.85
N GLY A 375 -0.69 33.40 -6.49
CA GLY A 375 -2.03 32.89 -6.82
C GLY A 375 -2.58 31.85 -5.85
N ILE A 376 -1.86 31.54 -4.77
CA ILE A 376 -2.38 30.72 -3.67
C ILE A 376 -3.30 31.56 -2.80
N LYS A 377 -4.48 31.03 -2.52
CA LYS A 377 -5.44 31.58 -1.56
C LYS A 377 -6.43 30.50 -1.16
N LEU A 378 -6.64 30.30 0.13
CA LEU A 378 -7.71 29.42 0.62
C LEU A 378 -9.07 29.92 0.12
N SER A 379 -9.84 28.99 -0.41
CA SER A 379 -11.19 29.22 -0.89
C SER A 379 -12.22 29.13 0.23
N GLU A 380 -11.95 28.28 1.21
CA GLU A 380 -12.77 28.05 2.40
C GLU A 380 -11.97 28.36 3.69
N ALA A 381 -12.59 28.12 4.85
CA ALA A 381 -11.92 28.26 6.13
C ALA A 381 -10.93 27.11 6.35
N ASP A 382 -9.74 27.41 6.89
CA ASP A 382 -8.72 26.40 7.19
C ASP A 382 -9.21 25.41 8.27
N GLU A 383 -9.47 24.18 7.84
CA GLU A 383 -9.93 23.09 8.71
C GLU A 383 -8.91 22.71 9.78
N TYR A 384 -7.62 22.96 9.51
CA TYR A 384 -6.53 22.64 10.43
C TYR A 384 -5.91 23.88 11.09
N ALA A 385 -6.64 25.00 11.17
CA ALA A 385 -6.14 26.26 11.70
C ALA A 385 -5.46 26.13 13.07
N GLU A 386 -5.96 25.25 13.96
CA GLU A 386 -5.38 25.01 15.29
C GLU A 386 -4.05 24.23 15.27
N PHE A 387 -3.75 23.55 14.16
CA PHE A 387 -2.57 22.70 13.98
C PHE A 387 -1.51 23.32 13.06
N GLN A 388 -1.81 24.44 12.40
CA GLN A 388 -0.82 25.18 11.63
C GLN A 388 0.28 25.75 12.52
N SER A 389 1.47 25.93 11.95
CA SER A 389 2.62 26.47 12.66
C SER A 389 3.38 27.52 11.85
N ASN A 390 4.26 28.26 12.53
CA ASN A 390 5.21 29.14 11.85
C ASN A 390 6.27 28.37 11.05
N LEU A 391 6.44 27.06 11.31
CA LEU A 391 7.42 26.23 10.63
C LEU A 391 6.87 25.74 9.29
N ALA A 392 5.75 25.02 9.32
CA ALA A 392 5.13 24.41 8.16
C ALA A 392 3.61 24.47 8.24
N VAL A 393 2.99 24.45 7.06
CA VAL A 393 1.53 24.43 6.86
C VAL A 393 1.14 23.31 5.89
N TYR A 394 -0.06 22.79 6.08
CA TYR A 394 -0.77 21.92 5.14
C TYR A 394 -2.23 22.35 5.13
N HIS A 395 -2.79 22.62 3.95
CA HIS A 395 -4.19 22.94 3.80
C HIS A 395 -4.87 21.92 2.90
N ASP A 396 -6.05 21.46 3.29
CA ASP A 396 -6.92 20.67 2.43
C ASP A 396 -7.93 21.59 1.72
N ASP A 397 -7.44 22.37 0.75
CA ASP A 397 -8.22 23.35 0.02
C ASP A 397 -7.76 23.42 -1.43
N TYR A 398 -8.69 23.47 -2.39
CA TYR A 398 -8.33 23.47 -3.81
C TYR A 398 -7.55 24.73 -4.20
N GLY A 399 -7.63 25.81 -3.42
CA GLY A 399 -6.87 27.04 -3.63
C GLY A 399 -5.39 26.94 -3.25
N ASP A 400 -4.96 25.86 -2.60
CA ASP A 400 -3.57 25.58 -2.24
C ASP A 400 -2.96 24.45 -3.10
N TYR A 401 -2.44 24.85 -4.27
CA TYR A 401 -1.68 23.95 -5.13
C TYR A 401 -0.32 23.54 -4.56
N SER A 402 0.20 24.20 -3.52
CA SER A 402 1.54 23.94 -3.01
C SER A 402 1.60 22.80 -2.00
N THR A 403 0.47 22.52 -1.33
CA THR A 403 0.37 21.44 -0.37
C THR A 403 -0.63 20.36 -0.76
N ASN A 404 -1.63 20.69 -1.57
CA ASN A 404 -2.79 19.82 -1.82
C ASN A 404 -2.97 19.40 -3.29
N GLU A 405 -1.96 19.60 -4.14
CA GLU A 405 -1.98 19.09 -5.51
C GLU A 405 -1.55 17.61 -5.56
N PRO A 406 -2.36 16.70 -6.11
CA PRO A 406 -1.98 15.30 -6.33
C PRO A 406 -0.93 15.16 -7.44
N THR A 407 0.16 14.43 -7.18
CA THR A 407 1.25 14.24 -8.14
C THR A 407 1.32 12.80 -8.67
N MET A 408 1.43 12.64 -10.00
CA MET A 408 1.45 11.32 -10.63
C MET A 408 2.74 10.56 -10.34
N ASP A 409 3.88 11.25 -10.31
CA ASP A 409 5.17 10.63 -10.06
C ASP A 409 5.38 10.26 -8.58
N GLY A 410 4.96 11.12 -7.65
CA GLY A 410 4.91 10.80 -6.23
C GLY A 410 4.02 9.60 -5.94
N THR A 411 2.86 9.54 -6.59
CA THR A 411 1.94 8.39 -6.52
C THR A 411 2.59 7.11 -7.06
N ALA A 412 3.33 7.17 -8.17
CA ALA A 412 4.04 6.02 -8.71
C ALA A 412 5.15 5.49 -7.77
N SER A 413 5.90 6.38 -7.13
CA SER A 413 6.85 5.99 -6.07
C SER A 413 6.14 5.39 -4.85
N LEU A 414 4.98 5.94 -4.46
CA LEU A 414 4.18 5.40 -3.36
C LEU A 414 3.68 3.97 -3.67
N ILE A 415 3.28 3.69 -4.91
CA ILE A 415 2.89 2.34 -5.34
C ILE A 415 4.04 1.34 -5.12
N TYR A 416 5.29 1.72 -5.43
CA TYR A 416 6.44 0.88 -5.13
C TYR A 416 6.58 0.61 -3.63
N LEU A 417 6.55 1.67 -2.81
CA LEU A 417 6.70 1.57 -1.36
C LEU A 417 5.58 0.71 -0.72
N LEU A 418 4.33 0.89 -1.16
CA LEU A 418 3.19 0.09 -0.73
C LEU A 418 3.33 -1.38 -1.11
N ALA A 419 3.74 -1.67 -2.35
CA ALA A 419 3.99 -3.04 -2.77
C ALA A 419 5.10 -3.70 -1.94
N ALA A 420 6.14 -2.94 -1.61
CA ALA A 420 7.24 -3.41 -0.80
C ALA A 420 6.81 -3.72 0.65
N LYS A 421 5.94 -2.89 1.24
CA LYS A 421 5.32 -3.13 2.57
C LYS A 421 4.34 -4.30 2.56
N GLU A 422 3.52 -4.44 1.53
CA GLU A 422 2.61 -5.57 1.41
C GLU A 422 3.37 -6.88 1.27
N ASN A 423 4.43 -6.91 0.44
CA ASN A 423 5.29 -8.08 0.31
C ASN A 423 5.98 -8.43 1.64
N GLN A 424 6.47 -7.43 2.39
CA GLN A 424 7.00 -7.63 3.74
C GLN A 424 5.95 -8.24 4.69
N ALA A 425 4.71 -7.75 4.66
CA ALA A 425 3.63 -8.28 5.49
C ALA A 425 3.24 -9.73 5.12
N LYS A 426 3.20 -10.04 3.82
CA LYS A 426 2.93 -11.40 3.29
C LYS A 426 4.04 -12.39 3.67
N THR A 427 5.30 -11.96 3.63
CA THR A 427 6.45 -12.80 3.97
C THR A 427 6.65 -12.97 5.48
N ALA A 428 6.25 -11.97 6.28
CA ALA A 428 6.38 -12.00 7.74
C ALA A 428 5.38 -12.96 8.44
N SER A 429 4.31 -13.40 7.76
CA SER A 429 3.33 -14.32 8.34
C SER A 429 2.67 -15.21 7.30
N ASN A 430 2.85 -16.53 7.41
CA ASN A 430 2.06 -17.52 6.67
C ASN A 430 0.56 -17.53 7.05
N LYS A 431 0.14 -16.63 7.95
CA LYS A 431 -1.24 -16.41 8.39
C LYS A 431 -1.98 -15.52 7.40
N THR A 432 -3.30 -15.67 7.31
CA THR A 432 -4.14 -14.82 6.46
C THR A 432 -4.89 -13.82 7.32
N TYR A 433 -4.87 -12.55 6.92
CA TYR A 433 -5.62 -11.48 7.58
C TYR A 433 -6.72 -10.93 6.67
N SER A 434 -7.80 -10.44 7.29
CA SER A 434 -8.87 -9.70 6.60
C SER A 434 -9.33 -8.57 7.52
N LEU A 435 -9.41 -7.33 7.01
CA LEU A 435 -9.76 -6.14 7.79
C LEU A 435 -8.94 -6.04 9.10
N GLY A 436 -7.67 -6.46 9.04
CA GLY A 436 -6.71 -6.53 10.13
C GLY A 436 -6.88 -7.69 11.14
N ALA A 437 -7.93 -8.49 11.04
CA ALA A 437 -8.13 -9.68 11.86
C ALA A 437 -7.39 -10.89 11.30
N ASN A 438 -6.87 -11.75 12.18
CA ASN A 438 -6.29 -13.03 11.76
C ASN A 438 -7.42 -14.04 11.48
N ILE A 439 -7.63 -14.39 10.21
CA ILE A 439 -8.70 -15.29 9.76
C ILE A 439 -8.22 -16.70 9.45
N ARG A 440 -6.91 -16.94 9.39
CA ARG A 440 -6.32 -18.25 9.12
C ARG A 440 -4.91 -18.29 9.73
N GLY A 441 -4.60 -19.36 10.44
CA GLY A 441 -3.25 -19.66 10.91
C GLY A 441 -2.26 -19.92 9.78
N ASP A 442 -1.08 -20.43 10.12
CA ASP A 442 -0.04 -20.76 9.14
C ASP A 442 -0.57 -21.76 8.10
N SER A 443 -0.68 -21.30 6.85
CA SER A 443 -1.23 -22.06 5.73
C SER A 443 -0.25 -23.10 5.15
N THR A 444 0.99 -23.15 5.62
CA THR A 444 2.01 -24.12 5.21
C THR A 444 2.00 -25.39 6.06
N VAL A 445 1.29 -25.40 7.19
CA VAL A 445 1.23 -26.54 8.12
C VAL A 445 -0.15 -27.19 8.14
N LYS A 446 -0.20 -28.53 8.19
CA LYS A 446 -1.43 -29.33 8.33
C LYS A 446 -2.01 -29.22 9.75
N LYS A 447 -2.49 -28.04 10.10
CA LYS A 447 -3.11 -27.73 11.40
C LYS A 447 -4.51 -27.15 11.21
N VAL A 448 -5.48 -27.59 11.99
CA VAL A 448 -6.83 -27.02 12.02
C VAL A 448 -7.18 -26.66 13.46
N SER A 449 -7.61 -25.43 13.69
CA SER A 449 -8.17 -25.02 14.96
C SER A 449 -9.68 -25.14 14.93
N LEU A 450 -10.24 -25.98 15.81
CA LEU A 450 -11.68 -26.04 16.02
C LEU A 450 -12.10 -24.89 16.93
N VAL A 451 -13.02 -24.07 16.44
CA VAL A 451 -13.51 -22.87 17.12
C VAL A 451 -15.01 -23.03 17.36
N PHE A 452 -15.44 -22.81 18.59
CA PHE A 452 -16.85 -22.85 18.96
C PHE A 452 -17.31 -21.50 19.51
N THR A 453 -18.29 -20.88 18.88
CA THR A 453 -18.92 -19.66 19.41
C THR A 453 -20.19 -20.00 20.20
N GLY A 454 -20.54 -19.16 21.18
CA GLY A 454 -21.71 -19.39 22.02
C GLY A 454 -22.29 -18.13 22.66
N ALA A 455 -23.58 -17.91 22.46
CA ALA A 455 -24.36 -16.82 23.07
C ALA A 455 -25.47 -17.35 23.98
N GLU A 456 -26.59 -17.82 23.41
CA GLU A 456 -27.78 -18.21 24.18
C GLU A 456 -27.88 -19.73 24.43
N PHE A 457 -27.38 -20.53 23.50
CA PHE A 457 -27.57 -21.98 23.47
C PHE A 457 -26.28 -22.74 23.77
N ALA A 458 -26.41 -23.87 24.47
CA ALA A 458 -25.30 -24.77 24.83
C ALA A 458 -25.70 -26.25 24.76
N ASP A 459 -26.75 -26.59 24.02
CA ASP A 459 -27.32 -27.95 23.91
C ASP A 459 -26.34 -28.97 23.30
N GLY A 460 -25.34 -28.51 22.54
CA GLY A 460 -24.24 -29.35 22.05
C GLY A 460 -23.08 -29.51 23.03
N GLY A 461 -23.00 -28.71 24.09
CA GLY A 461 -21.79 -28.54 24.91
C GLY A 461 -21.26 -29.83 25.52
N GLU A 462 -22.13 -30.65 26.11
CA GLU A 462 -21.74 -31.94 26.72
C GLU A 462 -21.24 -32.94 25.67
N LYS A 463 -21.93 -33.02 24.52
CA LYS A 463 -21.57 -33.93 23.44
C LYS A 463 -20.27 -33.50 22.75
N ILE A 464 -20.07 -32.21 22.55
CA ILE A 464 -18.82 -31.64 22.02
C ILE A 464 -17.66 -31.96 22.96
N LEU A 465 -17.80 -31.66 24.26
CA LEU A 465 -16.77 -31.96 25.25
C LEU A 465 -16.42 -33.45 25.30
N GLN A 466 -17.44 -34.32 25.29
CA GLN A 466 -17.23 -35.77 25.27
C GLN A 466 -16.49 -36.20 24.00
N THR A 467 -16.90 -35.71 22.83
CA THR A 467 -16.25 -36.00 21.55
C THR A 467 -14.78 -35.55 21.54
N LEU A 468 -14.50 -34.34 22.01
CA LEU A 468 -13.14 -33.81 22.09
C LEU A 468 -12.26 -34.64 23.04
N LYS A 469 -12.84 -35.13 24.14
CA LYS A 469 -12.15 -36.04 25.07
C LYS A 469 -11.85 -37.39 24.41
N ASP A 470 -12.84 -38.02 23.79
CA ASP A 470 -12.71 -39.34 23.17
C ASP A 470 -11.72 -39.32 22.01
N GLU A 471 -11.68 -38.21 21.29
CA GLU A 471 -10.75 -38.00 20.19
C GLU A 471 -9.41 -37.38 20.65
N ASN A 472 -9.20 -37.10 21.94
CA ASN A 472 -7.99 -36.46 22.46
C ASN A 472 -7.61 -35.16 21.71
N VAL A 473 -8.60 -34.30 21.46
CA VAL A 473 -8.44 -33.01 20.75
C VAL A 473 -8.69 -31.86 21.72
N LYS A 474 -7.95 -30.75 21.56
CA LYS A 474 -8.26 -29.48 22.21
C LYS A 474 -8.87 -28.51 21.19
N ALA A 475 -9.89 -27.76 21.63
CA ALA A 475 -10.56 -26.74 20.84
C ALA A 475 -10.56 -25.39 21.59
N SER A 476 -11.04 -24.35 20.91
CA SER A 476 -11.18 -23.00 21.45
C SER A 476 -12.65 -22.60 21.48
N PHE A 477 -13.11 -22.03 22.59
CA PHE A 477 -14.49 -21.59 22.79
C PHE A 477 -14.52 -20.09 23.03
N PHE A 478 -15.30 -19.36 22.23
CA PHE A 478 -15.50 -17.92 22.36
C PHE A 478 -16.94 -17.69 22.80
N LEU A 479 -17.10 -17.24 24.05
CA LEU A 479 -18.41 -17.24 24.70
C LEU A 479 -18.76 -15.82 25.14
N THR A 480 -20.04 -15.47 25.00
CA THR A 480 -20.51 -14.15 25.43
C THR A 480 -20.45 -14.00 26.95
N GLY A 481 -20.41 -12.77 27.44
CA GLY A 481 -20.52 -12.51 28.88
C GLY A 481 -21.83 -13.05 29.48
N ASN A 482 -22.94 -12.97 28.74
CA ASN A 482 -24.20 -13.58 29.14
C ASN A 482 -24.11 -15.12 29.25
N PHE A 483 -23.38 -15.77 28.33
CA PHE A 483 -23.10 -17.20 28.41
C PHE A 483 -22.32 -17.55 29.68
N TYR A 484 -21.24 -16.82 29.98
CA TYR A 484 -20.45 -17.04 31.21
C TYR A 484 -21.27 -16.85 32.48
N ARG A 485 -22.17 -15.85 32.52
CA ARG A 485 -23.02 -15.60 33.68
C ARG A 485 -24.20 -16.56 33.82
N ASN A 486 -24.54 -17.33 32.79
CA ASN A 486 -25.68 -18.23 32.85
C ASN A 486 -25.44 -19.37 33.85
N PRO A 487 -26.23 -19.47 34.94
CA PRO A 487 -26.02 -20.50 35.97
C PRO A 487 -26.07 -21.93 35.43
N LYS A 488 -26.87 -22.17 34.37
CA LYS A 488 -27.02 -23.50 33.74
C LYS A 488 -25.72 -23.95 33.05
N PHE A 489 -24.91 -23.03 32.57
CA PHE A 489 -23.69 -23.33 31.80
C PHE A 489 -22.44 -23.38 32.67
N LYS A 490 -22.53 -22.93 33.93
CA LYS A 490 -21.39 -22.86 34.86
C LYS A 490 -20.62 -24.17 35.01
N SER A 491 -21.33 -25.31 35.09
CA SER A 491 -20.70 -26.63 35.22
C SER A 491 -19.93 -27.01 33.95
N LEU A 492 -20.53 -26.80 32.78
CA LEU A 492 -19.91 -27.04 31.48
C LEU A 492 -18.64 -26.21 31.31
N ILE A 493 -18.69 -24.90 31.57
CA ILE A 493 -17.54 -23.99 31.43
C ILE A 493 -16.37 -24.43 32.32
N LYS A 494 -16.63 -24.79 33.58
CA LYS A 494 -15.60 -25.32 34.49
C LYS A 494 -14.94 -26.57 33.92
N ARG A 495 -15.74 -27.49 33.36
CA ARG A 495 -15.21 -28.72 32.76
C ARG A 495 -14.43 -28.45 31.47
N LEU A 496 -14.88 -27.52 30.63
CA LEU A 496 -14.14 -27.10 29.43
C LEU A 496 -12.76 -26.56 29.82
N LYS A 497 -12.71 -25.68 30.84
CA LYS A 497 -11.46 -25.13 31.37
C LYS A 497 -10.56 -26.22 31.94
N SER A 498 -11.08 -27.07 32.82
CA SER A 498 -10.29 -28.16 33.43
C SER A 498 -9.80 -29.19 32.40
N ALA A 499 -10.50 -29.34 31.28
CA ALA A 499 -10.06 -30.16 30.16
C ALA A 499 -8.97 -29.47 29.29
N GLY A 500 -8.54 -28.25 29.62
CA GLY A 500 -7.46 -27.54 28.93
C GLY A 500 -7.86 -26.88 27.62
N HIS A 501 -9.16 -26.70 27.36
CA HIS A 501 -9.64 -25.95 26.20
C HIS A 501 -9.40 -24.44 26.38
N TYR A 502 -9.25 -23.73 25.26
CA TYR A 502 -9.12 -22.27 25.29
C TYR A 502 -10.51 -21.66 25.49
N LEU A 503 -10.62 -20.66 26.37
CA LEU A 503 -11.85 -19.94 26.65
C LEU A 503 -11.63 -18.44 26.44
N GLY A 504 -12.23 -17.88 25.38
CA GLY A 504 -12.07 -16.50 24.94
C GLY A 504 -13.37 -15.68 25.01
N ALA A 505 -13.24 -14.40 24.66
CA ALA A 505 -14.31 -13.40 24.67
C ALA A 505 -15.04 -13.33 23.32
N HIS A 506 -16.37 -13.16 23.36
CA HIS A 506 -17.26 -13.05 22.19
C HIS A 506 -18.34 -11.99 22.37
N SER A 507 -17.97 -10.80 22.87
CA SER A 507 -18.86 -9.72 23.31
C SER A 507 -19.60 -10.04 24.61
N ASP A 508 -19.90 -9.05 25.45
CA ASP A 508 -20.69 -9.28 26.66
C ASP A 508 -22.16 -9.52 26.33
N LYS A 509 -22.72 -8.61 25.52
CA LYS A 509 -24.14 -8.56 25.14
C LYS A 509 -24.41 -9.06 23.72
N HIS A 510 -23.40 -9.58 23.03
CA HIS A 510 -23.51 -10.04 21.65
C HIS A 510 -23.95 -8.88 20.71
N LEU A 511 -23.30 -7.72 20.86
CA LEU A 511 -23.65 -6.51 20.12
C LEU A 511 -23.28 -6.63 18.64
N LEU A 512 -24.17 -6.21 17.74
CA LEU A 512 -23.79 -6.03 16.34
C LEU A 512 -22.97 -4.74 16.20
N TYR A 513 -21.69 -4.86 15.85
CA TYR A 513 -20.79 -3.69 15.80
C TYR A 513 -20.88 -2.88 14.51
N CYS A 514 -21.09 -3.55 13.38
CA CYS A 514 -21.10 -2.93 12.06
C CYS A 514 -22.43 -3.19 11.37
N ASP A 515 -22.88 -2.26 10.54
CA ASP A 515 -24.13 -2.42 9.78
C ASP A 515 -24.01 -3.59 8.77
N TRP A 516 -25.14 -4.27 8.52
CA TRP A 516 -25.19 -5.42 7.61
C TRP A 516 -25.11 -5.03 6.13
N LYS A 517 -25.59 -3.83 5.76
CA LYS A 517 -25.59 -3.33 4.38
C LYS A 517 -24.29 -2.59 4.07
N ASN A 518 -23.80 -1.79 5.02
CA ASN A 518 -22.55 -1.08 4.92
C ASN A 518 -21.62 -1.44 6.08
N ARG A 519 -20.74 -2.43 5.87
CA ARG A 519 -19.79 -2.91 6.88
C ARG A 519 -18.86 -1.82 7.46
N TYR A 520 -18.61 -0.75 6.71
CA TYR A 520 -17.78 0.36 7.18
C TYR A 520 -18.53 1.33 8.10
N SER A 521 -19.86 1.25 8.15
CA SER A 521 -20.68 1.96 9.12
C SER A 521 -20.70 1.24 10.46
N LEU A 522 -20.32 1.96 11.52
CA LEU A 522 -20.38 1.46 12.89
C LEU A 522 -21.77 1.70 13.49
N LEU A 523 -22.26 0.71 14.25
CA LEU A 523 -23.47 0.80 15.07
C LEU A 523 -23.17 1.07 16.55
N VAL A 524 -21.88 1.05 16.90
CA VAL A 524 -21.38 1.28 18.26
C VAL A 524 -20.26 2.34 18.23
N THR A 525 -20.18 3.10 19.32
CA THR A 525 -19.01 3.95 19.62
C THR A 525 -17.87 3.10 20.19
N GLN A 526 -16.64 3.62 20.16
CA GLN A 526 -15.49 2.95 20.79
C GLN A 526 -15.75 2.69 22.28
N LYS A 527 -16.34 3.65 22.99
CA LYS A 527 -16.71 3.51 24.40
C LYS A 527 -17.66 2.34 24.64
N GLN A 528 -18.71 2.19 23.82
CA GLN A 528 -19.66 1.08 23.93
C GLN A 528 -18.98 -0.27 23.65
N PHE A 529 -18.09 -0.32 22.66
CA PHE A 529 -17.29 -1.51 22.38
C PHE A 529 -16.38 -1.88 23.57
N ASP A 530 -15.68 -0.90 24.14
CA ASP A 530 -14.76 -1.12 25.26
C ASP A 530 -15.50 -1.59 26.52
N GLU A 531 -16.63 -0.97 26.86
CA GLU A 531 -17.47 -1.34 28.00
C GLU A 531 -18.05 -2.76 27.84
N ASP A 532 -18.52 -3.11 26.64
CA ASP A 532 -19.00 -4.46 26.32
C ASP A 532 -17.87 -5.49 26.45
N LEU A 533 -16.69 -5.23 25.88
CA LEU A 533 -15.58 -6.18 25.95
C LEU A 533 -15.06 -6.37 27.38
N ASP A 534 -14.93 -5.29 28.15
CA ASP A 534 -14.48 -5.34 29.55
C ASP A 534 -15.46 -6.10 30.43
N ALA A 535 -16.77 -5.92 30.23
CA ALA A 535 -17.80 -6.70 30.93
C ALA A 535 -17.71 -8.21 30.63
N ASN A 536 -17.35 -8.58 29.40
CA ASN A 536 -17.14 -9.99 29.04
C ASN A 536 -15.94 -10.58 29.80
N TYR A 537 -14.81 -9.87 29.85
CA TYR A 537 -13.63 -10.30 30.61
C TYR A 537 -13.89 -10.34 32.12
N ALA A 538 -14.71 -9.43 32.66
CA ALA A 538 -15.15 -9.49 34.05
C ALA A 538 -15.95 -10.77 34.34
N ALA A 539 -16.82 -11.20 33.41
CA ALA A 539 -17.54 -12.48 33.53
C ALA A 539 -16.59 -13.68 33.47
N MET A 540 -15.61 -13.66 32.57
CA MET A 540 -14.57 -14.69 32.44
C MET A 540 -13.71 -14.82 33.71
N ALA A 541 -13.40 -13.70 34.36
CA ALA A 541 -12.63 -13.69 35.60
C ALA A 541 -13.29 -14.50 36.73
N SER A 542 -14.63 -14.62 36.75
CA SER A 542 -15.35 -15.47 37.71
C SER A 542 -15.06 -16.98 37.57
N PHE A 543 -14.50 -17.39 36.42
CA PHE A 543 -13.98 -18.74 36.17
C PHE A 543 -12.45 -18.80 36.30
N GLY A 544 -11.82 -17.72 36.77
CA GLY A 544 -10.37 -17.58 36.91
C GLY A 544 -9.65 -17.47 35.57
N ILE A 545 -10.28 -16.92 34.54
CA ILE A 545 -9.67 -16.69 33.23
C ILE A 545 -9.30 -15.21 33.16
N LYS A 546 -8.01 -14.91 33.12
CA LYS A 546 -7.51 -13.54 33.00
C LYS A 546 -7.36 -13.16 31.53
N LYS A 547 -7.29 -11.86 31.27
CA LYS A 547 -7.03 -11.34 29.92
C LYS A 547 -5.70 -11.86 29.33
N SER A 548 -4.67 -12.03 30.15
CA SER A 548 -3.39 -12.66 29.76
C SER A 548 -3.53 -14.12 29.32
N ASP A 549 -4.54 -14.83 29.83
CA ASP A 549 -4.81 -16.23 29.48
C ASP A 549 -5.65 -16.33 28.20
N ALA A 550 -6.31 -15.22 27.82
CA ALA A 550 -7.29 -15.15 26.75
C ALA A 550 -7.09 -13.89 25.88
N SER A 551 -5.95 -13.81 25.22
CA SER A 551 -5.53 -12.66 24.39
C SER A 551 -6.24 -12.53 23.03
N TYR A 552 -7.09 -13.49 22.66
CA TYR A 552 -7.83 -13.48 21.41
C TYR A 552 -9.28 -13.09 21.64
N PHE A 553 -9.81 -12.28 20.71
CA PHE A 553 -11.19 -11.86 20.66
C PHE A 553 -11.81 -12.30 19.33
N LEU A 554 -13.01 -12.89 19.38
CA LEU A 554 -13.78 -13.24 18.20
C LEU A 554 -15.08 -12.42 18.21
N PRO A 555 -15.34 -11.56 17.21
CA PRO A 555 -16.47 -10.64 17.26
C PRO A 555 -17.81 -11.38 17.10
N PRO A 556 -18.88 -10.93 17.79
CA PRO A 556 -20.24 -11.46 17.61
C PRO A 556 -20.67 -11.39 16.14
N TYR A 557 -21.48 -12.37 15.72
CA TYR A 557 -21.92 -12.55 14.33
C TYR A 557 -20.78 -12.71 13.30
N GLU A 558 -19.55 -12.90 13.77
CA GLU A 558 -18.35 -12.94 12.94
C GLU A 558 -18.21 -11.70 12.04
N TRP A 559 -18.80 -10.56 12.44
CA TRP A 559 -18.95 -9.35 11.62
C TRP A 559 -18.22 -8.16 12.24
N TYR A 560 -17.33 -7.54 11.48
CA TYR A 560 -16.37 -6.54 11.95
C TYR A 560 -15.79 -5.72 10.79
N ASN A 561 -15.07 -4.65 11.13
CA ASN A 561 -14.27 -3.86 10.21
C ASN A 561 -12.91 -3.48 10.85
N GLU A 562 -12.09 -2.72 10.14
CA GLU A 562 -10.76 -2.27 10.55
C GLU A 562 -10.78 -1.47 11.85
N LYS A 563 -11.83 -0.67 12.11
CA LYS A 563 -11.99 0.09 13.36
C LYS A 563 -12.16 -0.85 14.55
N ILE A 564 -13.00 -1.89 14.43
CA ILE A 564 -13.16 -2.90 15.49
C ILE A 564 -11.85 -3.65 15.74
N THR A 565 -11.10 -4.01 14.69
CA THR A 565 -9.77 -4.61 14.84
C THR A 565 -8.81 -3.65 15.55
N SER A 566 -8.79 -2.37 15.17
CA SER A 566 -7.94 -1.34 15.79
C SER A 566 -8.27 -1.16 17.27
N TRP A 567 -9.55 -1.01 17.63
CA TRP A 567 -9.99 -0.91 19.01
C TRP A 567 -9.62 -2.17 19.82
N THR A 568 -9.75 -3.35 19.23
CA THR A 568 -9.31 -4.61 19.85
C THR A 568 -7.81 -4.59 20.17
N ARG A 569 -6.98 -4.07 19.25
CA ARG A 569 -5.52 -3.93 19.48
C ARG A 569 -5.20 -2.89 20.54
N LEU A 570 -5.93 -1.77 20.61
CA LEU A 570 -5.78 -0.77 21.69
C LEU A 570 -6.08 -1.39 23.06
N LYS A 571 -6.95 -2.40 23.11
CA LYS A 571 -7.18 -3.21 24.33
C LYS A 571 -6.10 -4.27 24.56
N GLY A 572 -5.04 -4.34 23.77
CA GLY A 572 -3.98 -5.36 23.90
C GLY A 572 -4.45 -6.77 23.54
N LEU A 573 -5.44 -6.90 22.66
CA LEU A 573 -6.00 -8.16 22.20
C LEU A 573 -5.79 -8.33 20.70
N GLN A 574 -5.81 -9.58 20.22
CA GLN A 574 -5.81 -9.90 18.80
C GLN A 574 -7.21 -10.31 18.36
N LEU A 575 -7.80 -9.56 17.42
CA LEU A 575 -9.03 -9.99 16.77
C LEU A 575 -8.73 -11.16 15.83
N ILE A 576 -9.50 -12.23 15.98
CA ILE A 576 -9.51 -13.39 15.08
C ILE A 576 -10.89 -13.59 14.47
N ASN A 577 -10.96 -14.31 13.36
CA ASN A 577 -12.23 -14.77 12.83
C ASN A 577 -12.09 -16.11 12.11
N PHE A 578 -13.19 -16.75 11.71
CA PHE A 578 -13.15 -18.02 10.98
C PHE A 578 -12.55 -17.87 9.59
N THR A 579 -11.98 -18.96 9.08
CA THR A 579 -11.51 -19.01 7.69
C THR A 579 -12.71 -19.25 6.76
N PRO A 580 -12.98 -18.36 5.78
CA PRO A 580 -14.15 -18.51 4.91
C PRO A 580 -14.00 -19.67 3.91
N GLY A 581 -15.13 -20.17 3.41
CA GLY A 581 -15.18 -21.11 2.27
C GLY A 581 -15.82 -22.47 2.56
N THR A 582 -15.96 -22.86 3.83
CA THR A 582 -16.50 -24.20 4.21
C THR A 582 -17.96 -24.18 4.66
N ARG A 583 -18.57 -22.99 4.83
CA ARG A 583 -19.93 -22.80 5.37
C ARG A 583 -20.13 -23.43 6.76
N SER A 584 -19.06 -23.74 7.49
CA SER A 584 -19.15 -24.42 8.79
C SER A 584 -19.94 -23.59 9.81
N ASN A 585 -19.78 -22.27 9.77
CA ASN A 585 -20.48 -21.32 10.62
C ASN A 585 -22.00 -21.23 10.35
N ALA A 586 -22.54 -21.92 9.35
CA ALA A 586 -23.98 -21.97 9.08
C ALA A 586 -24.71 -23.09 9.85
N ASP A 587 -24.02 -23.79 10.76
CA ASP A 587 -24.57 -24.90 11.55
C ASP A 587 -25.67 -24.48 12.54
N TYR A 588 -25.82 -23.18 12.80
CA TYR A 588 -26.93 -22.62 13.57
C TYR A 588 -28.25 -22.47 12.79
N THR A 589 -28.19 -22.46 11.46
CA THR A 589 -29.37 -22.18 10.63
C THR A 589 -30.43 -23.26 10.79
N PHE A 590 -31.72 -22.98 10.59
CA PHE A 590 -32.80 -23.99 10.66
C PHE A 590 -33.78 -23.87 9.48
N PRO A 591 -34.58 -24.91 9.15
CA PRO A 591 -35.36 -24.96 7.90
C PRO A 591 -36.22 -23.73 7.60
N GLU A 592 -36.82 -23.14 8.62
CA GLU A 592 -37.69 -21.96 8.52
C GLU A 592 -36.93 -20.68 8.10
N MET A 593 -35.59 -20.70 8.08
CA MET A 593 -34.75 -19.62 7.54
C MET A 593 -34.62 -19.66 6.00
N GLY A 594 -35.31 -20.59 5.32
CA GLY A 594 -35.39 -20.64 3.86
C GLY A 594 -34.04 -20.87 3.20
N SER A 595 -33.68 -20.02 2.24
CA SER A 595 -32.46 -20.16 1.42
C SER A 595 -31.15 -20.05 2.22
N SER A 596 -31.20 -19.56 3.46
CA SER A 596 -30.04 -19.53 4.36
C SER A 596 -29.79 -20.87 5.06
N TYR A 597 -30.77 -21.77 5.14
CA TYR A 597 -30.61 -23.06 5.81
C TYR A 597 -29.59 -23.96 5.11
N ARG A 598 -28.71 -24.57 5.90
CA ARG A 598 -27.73 -25.57 5.45
C ARG A 598 -27.81 -26.81 6.33
N THR A 599 -28.11 -27.96 5.74
CA THR A 599 -28.11 -29.26 6.43
C THR A 599 -26.71 -29.64 6.92
N THR A 600 -26.63 -30.51 7.92
CA THR A 600 -25.37 -31.03 8.46
C THR A 600 -24.55 -31.74 7.37
N ASP A 601 -25.19 -32.47 6.48
CA ASP A 601 -24.51 -33.16 5.37
C ASP A 601 -23.95 -32.19 4.33
N GLU A 602 -24.66 -31.11 4.00
CA GLU A 602 -24.14 -30.05 3.12
C GLU A 602 -22.92 -29.36 3.73
N ILE A 603 -22.98 -29.05 5.03
CA ILE A 603 -21.85 -28.43 5.73
C ILE A 603 -20.66 -29.39 5.75
N TYR A 604 -20.88 -30.65 6.12
CA TYR A 604 -19.82 -31.67 6.15
C TYR A 604 -19.16 -31.84 4.78
N LYS A 605 -19.97 -31.98 3.72
CA LYS A 605 -19.47 -32.06 2.33
C LYS A 605 -18.73 -30.79 1.92
N SER A 606 -19.21 -29.62 2.32
CA SER A 606 -18.52 -28.36 2.00
C SER A 606 -17.14 -28.30 2.63
N ILE A 607 -16.96 -28.83 3.84
CA ILE A 607 -15.65 -28.92 4.51
C ILE A 607 -14.74 -29.91 3.79
N THR A 608 -15.21 -31.13 3.50
CA THR A 608 -14.38 -32.17 2.86
C THR A 608 -14.04 -31.81 1.41
N ASN A 609 -14.99 -31.26 0.65
CA ASN A 609 -14.75 -30.79 -0.72
C ASN A 609 -13.71 -29.67 -0.75
N PHE A 610 -13.77 -28.73 0.20
CA PHE A 610 -12.77 -27.67 0.28
C PHE A 610 -11.37 -28.25 0.53
N ASN A 611 -11.27 -29.23 1.43
CA ASN A 611 -10.03 -29.93 1.72
C ASN A 611 -9.44 -30.61 0.47
N GLU A 612 -10.29 -31.29 -0.31
CA GLU A 612 -9.87 -32.08 -1.47
C GLU A 612 -9.55 -31.24 -2.72
N GLN A 613 -10.22 -30.09 -2.89
CA GLN A 613 -10.14 -29.30 -4.11
C GLN A 613 -9.13 -28.15 -4.06
N LYS A 614 -8.68 -27.74 -2.86
CA LYS A 614 -7.76 -26.61 -2.69
C LYS A 614 -6.34 -27.12 -2.46
N ALA A 615 -5.35 -26.50 -3.12
CA ALA A 615 -3.95 -26.91 -3.06
C ALA A 615 -3.40 -27.06 -1.62
N ASN A 616 -3.78 -26.16 -0.72
CA ASN A 616 -3.38 -26.19 0.70
C ASN A 616 -4.50 -26.70 1.63
N GLY A 617 -5.57 -27.27 1.08
CA GLY A 617 -6.73 -27.78 1.81
C GLY A 617 -7.13 -26.89 3.00
N LEU A 618 -7.19 -27.52 4.17
CA LEU A 618 -7.50 -26.90 5.47
C LEU A 618 -6.25 -26.56 6.30
N ASN A 619 -5.08 -26.39 5.69
CA ASN A 619 -3.87 -25.98 6.43
C ASN A 619 -4.09 -24.62 7.12
N GLY A 620 -3.81 -24.52 8.42
CA GLY A 620 -4.02 -23.31 9.22
C GLY A 620 -5.48 -22.92 9.44
N PHE A 621 -6.47 -23.75 9.09
CA PHE A 621 -7.88 -23.33 9.13
C PHE A 621 -8.38 -23.02 10.55
N TYR A 622 -9.13 -21.93 10.69
CA TYR A 622 -9.97 -21.65 11.85
C TYR A 622 -11.39 -22.08 11.53
N LEU A 623 -11.72 -23.32 11.89
CA LEU A 623 -12.99 -23.96 11.53
C LEU A 623 -14.03 -23.70 12.63
N LEU A 624 -14.94 -22.77 12.36
CA LEU A 624 -15.94 -22.30 13.30
C LEU A 624 -17.24 -23.11 13.22
N LEU A 625 -17.77 -23.48 14.38
CA LEU A 625 -19.06 -24.13 14.63
C LEU A 625 -19.70 -23.48 15.87
N HIS A 626 -20.96 -23.79 16.16
CA HIS A 626 -21.64 -23.29 17.35
C HIS A 626 -21.69 -24.35 18.47
N ILE A 627 -21.45 -23.94 19.72
CA ILE A 627 -21.54 -24.83 20.89
C ILE A 627 -22.98 -25.29 21.16
N GLY A 628 -23.96 -24.53 20.68
CA GLY A 628 -25.38 -24.83 20.75
C GLY A 628 -26.17 -24.04 19.71
N THR A 629 -27.38 -24.49 19.43
CA THR A 629 -28.23 -23.93 18.38
C THR A 629 -29.70 -23.94 18.82
N ASP A 630 -30.54 -23.15 18.16
CA ASP A 630 -31.97 -23.07 18.45
C ASP A 630 -32.62 -24.48 18.40
N ALA A 631 -33.66 -24.69 19.22
CA ALA A 631 -34.40 -25.94 19.26
C ALA A 631 -35.07 -26.32 17.92
N LYS A 632 -35.29 -25.36 17.02
CA LYS A 632 -35.78 -25.56 15.64
C LYS A 632 -34.74 -26.23 14.75
N ARG A 633 -33.44 -26.05 15.01
CA ARG A 633 -32.37 -26.78 14.31
C ARG A 633 -32.37 -28.24 14.79
N LYS A 634 -33.17 -29.12 14.18
CA LYS A 634 -33.25 -30.54 14.57
C LYS A 634 -32.03 -31.35 14.13
N ASP A 635 -31.45 -31.00 12.99
CA ASP A 635 -30.29 -31.66 12.39
C ASP A 635 -28.98 -31.11 12.98
N LYS A 636 -28.53 -31.61 14.13
CA LYS A 636 -27.45 -30.96 14.89
C LYS A 636 -26.05 -31.34 14.39
N PHE A 637 -25.24 -30.36 13.99
CA PHE A 637 -23.90 -30.63 13.45
C PHE A 637 -22.95 -31.29 14.46
N TYR A 638 -23.13 -31.05 15.76
CA TYR A 638 -22.35 -31.72 16.81
C TYR A 638 -22.55 -33.25 16.85
N ASP A 639 -23.56 -33.78 16.16
CA ASP A 639 -23.72 -35.23 15.93
C ASP A 639 -22.74 -35.77 14.88
N ARG A 640 -22.27 -34.90 13.98
CA ARG A 640 -21.30 -35.20 12.93
C ARG A 640 -19.86 -34.92 13.31
N LEU A 641 -19.64 -34.18 14.41
CA LEU A 641 -18.31 -33.79 14.89
C LEU A 641 -17.30 -34.96 15.03
N PRO A 642 -17.66 -36.14 15.58
CA PRO A 642 -16.72 -37.26 15.67
C PRO A 642 -16.21 -37.72 14.30
N TYR A 643 -17.10 -37.73 13.29
CA TYR A 643 -16.75 -38.12 11.92
C TYR A 643 -15.83 -37.11 11.27
N LEU A 644 -16.10 -35.82 11.47
CA LEU A 644 -15.26 -34.74 10.97
C LEU A 644 -13.85 -34.82 11.57
N ILE A 645 -13.74 -34.99 12.89
CA ILE A 645 -12.44 -35.09 13.56
C ILE A 645 -11.65 -36.29 13.02
N ARG A 646 -12.29 -37.45 12.85
CA ARG A 646 -11.63 -38.64 12.29
C ARG A 646 -11.22 -38.44 10.84
N TYR A 647 -12.03 -37.79 10.03
CA TYR A 647 -11.68 -37.41 8.66
C TYR A 647 -10.41 -36.54 8.64
N LEU A 648 -10.39 -35.47 9.43
CA LEU A 648 -9.26 -34.55 9.50
C LEU A 648 -7.97 -35.25 9.96
N LYS A 649 -8.06 -36.08 11.01
CA LYS A 649 -6.91 -36.88 11.47
C LYS A 649 -6.42 -37.86 10.41
N LYS A 650 -7.35 -38.55 9.72
CA LYS A 650 -7.02 -39.49 8.65
C LYS A 650 -6.28 -38.80 7.51
N ASP A 651 -6.63 -37.55 7.22
CA ASP A 651 -5.97 -36.72 6.22
C ASP A 651 -4.69 -36.02 6.73
N GLY A 652 -4.27 -36.34 7.97
CA GLY A 652 -3.02 -35.89 8.56
C GLY A 652 -3.06 -34.52 9.25
N TYR A 653 -4.25 -33.96 9.50
CA TYR A 653 -4.36 -32.71 10.23
C TYR A 653 -4.14 -32.89 11.74
N GLN A 654 -3.30 -32.03 12.30
CA GLN A 654 -3.23 -31.80 13.73
C GLN A 654 -4.34 -30.84 14.16
N LEU A 655 -5.17 -31.26 15.11
CA LEU A 655 -6.22 -30.41 15.67
C LEU A 655 -5.74 -29.73 16.95
N SER A 656 -5.83 -28.41 16.99
CA SER A 656 -5.27 -27.60 18.08
C SER A 656 -6.21 -26.49 18.56
N ARG A 657 -5.81 -25.86 19.67
CA ARG A 657 -6.33 -24.55 20.06
C ARG A 657 -5.75 -23.46 19.17
N ILE A 658 -6.37 -22.28 19.24
CA ILE A 658 -5.95 -21.09 18.49
C ILE A 658 -4.62 -20.48 18.99
N ASP A 659 -4.29 -20.72 20.27
CA ASP A 659 -3.14 -20.18 20.99
C ASP A 659 -1.91 -21.10 20.97
N ASN A 660 -2.01 -22.24 20.27
CA ASN A 660 -0.96 -23.25 20.15
C ASN A 660 -0.39 -23.32 18.75
#